data_AF-A0AAD4L1X0-F1
#
_entry.id   AF-A0AAD4L1X0-F1
#
_cell.length_a   1.000
_cell.length_b   1.000
_cell.length_c   1.000
_cell.angle_alpha   90.00
_cell.angle_beta   90.00
_cell.angle_gamma   90.00
#
_symmetry.space_group_name_H-M   'P 1'
#
loop_
_entity.id
_entity.type
_entity.pdbx_description
1 polymer ?
#
loop_
_entity_poly.entity_id
_entity_poly.type
_entity_poly.pdbx_seq_one_letter_code
_entity_poly.pdbx_strand_id
1 'polypeptide(L)'
;MAQKPKQATASMPTKQEKEAGLVMETNNSSIVSKRSVELQYYPGEEFFRPFVKRPQRRAPLINRGYWLRMHAIAQTVRKFLEEPHERPKFILNLGCGYDPLPFQFLAREKAICQNATFVDIDYEKLMGIKTTLIQKTDVFKDVLGKMDIYPEPNPVLLRASHYVAVGCDLKNLKKLGEGLNEIFGSSPVSILCTAEVSLTYMDIESADALVSWLPTLGQDIQFCLLEQFFPDGPNHPFAYTMMKHFHKLQAPLHSIHKYPTLQMQEERFTSKGWLSASAMSLWNVWNDDSFLSKSQRTGLDDIEPFDEWEEFSLFASHYFLLSASTFARDYRNKNPEAPCSNGLPKSSLVLSAKPLPTQKGRRRFAAIVSDSDGSLGIHGGLGSQYRLSSTDLYVRGEKVTKSVRTLPPQNIPPRMCHTITNLKDGRSLIVGGRASPAASLSDCWIRQDNVWKETYPLPVPRFRHCATHVQLQEDAEHVLVYGGKSNKGETLGDWLLWDVQQGWQTLEVVSEADIPTRFGASIVSIGSSSGYLFGGMTQDGIIQTDFWKWTVKVRESGTKIIQLIEHTSKLRDATTLSDYIGRFGASVSVISDSLIIIGGISVRGILTHELEILHLNIAELAQEKWNSLTVEIVHYVTDSSMSRPLLVGHVSSNVSPSEALVATGGAVCFSFGTYWNDFIWHLRDISVRTPVEWNLLPENEKACLNKPAPLANKIRKRLANPGTITAIPRRTVETQTEFEEIMAHSQPVIIAGANLGRCTEYWTKDYLAQAMGVDRQVIVHEARSDHMNFQTKNFSYKTKKFSTFLEEIHQGSRQYLRSISVNQPTKKATNLAEDFPEIKDDFQLPAPLSFVQEHAHSSPLRISGPVTMWLHYDVMGNVYCQIQGQKKLVLYPPSDVQHLQLPAGASSSTLEVFDSVADGNILYIPRTSPHEAIMKPGDILFIPPLWLHAASPIGGVSIAVNMFFRNLVTGYATGRDVYANRDLQAYEKGRNEVDKIAQSFKALPPDMAQFYLLRLADELRAKAQR
;
A
#
# COMPACT_ATOMS: atom_id res chain seq x y z
N MET A 1 26.50 -9.95 -65.31
CA MET A 1 26.15 -10.41 -63.94
C MET A 1 26.93 -9.57 -62.95
N ALA A 2 26.26 -8.69 -62.19
CA ALA A 2 26.88 -7.87 -61.16
C ALA A 2 26.47 -8.40 -59.77
N GLN A 3 27.46 -8.64 -58.91
CA GLN A 3 27.29 -9.17 -57.56
C GLN A 3 26.72 -8.10 -56.60
N LYS A 4 25.72 -8.49 -55.81
CA LYS A 4 25.16 -7.71 -54.69
C LYS A 4 26.09 -7.72 -53.46
N PRO A 5 26.13 -6.65 -52.65
CA PRO A 5 26.99 -6.57 -51.48
C PRO A 5 26.41 -7.36 -50.28
N LYS A 6 27.30 -7.98 -49.51
CA LYS A 6 27.01 -8.76 -48.29
C LYS A 6 26.56 -7.83 -47.15
N GLN A 7 25.45 -8.18 -46.49
CA GLN A 7 25.02 -7.60 -45.22
C GLN A 7 25.99 -8.01 -44.11
N ALA A 8 26.46 -7.04 -43.33
CA ALA A 8 27.24 -7.25 -42.12
C ALA A 8 26.35 -7.83 -41.01
N THR A 9 26.76 -8.95 -40.43
CA THR A 9 26.19 -9.55 -39.23
C THR A 9 26.49 -8.67 -38.01
N ALA A 10 25.46 -8.23 -37.29
CA ALA A 10 25.59 -7.49 -36.04
C ALA A 10 26.33 -8.34 -34.98
N SER A 11 27.38 -7.78 -34.37
CA SER A 11 28.15 -8.42 -33.30
C SER A 11 27.34 -8.56 -32.02
N MET A 12 27.54 -9.64 -31.26
CA MET A 12 26.95 -9.77 -29.94
C MET A 12 27.50 -8.70 -28.98
N PRO A 13 26.65 -8.04 -28.17
CA PRO A 13 27.09 -7.00 -27.25
C PRO A 13 28.00 -7.55 -26.16
N THR A 14 29.06 -6.81 -25.87
CA THR A 14 30.05 -7.07 -24.82
C THR A 14 29.41 -7.05 -23.43
N LYS A 15 30.11 -7.61 -22.42
CA LYS A 15 29.63 -7.61 -21.02
C LYS A 15 29.38 -6.18 -20.51
N GLN A 16 30.27 -5.24 -20.84
CA GLN A 16 30.14 -3.83 -20.47
C GLN A 16 28.92 -3.16 -21.13
N GLU A 17 28.63 -3.45 -22.41
CA GLU A 17 27.44 -2.92 -23.09
C GLU A 17 26.14 -3.49 -22.51
N LYS A 18 26.14 -4.74 -22.06
CA LYS A 18 25.00 -5.35 -21.36
C LYS A 18 24.76 -4.72 -19.99
N GLU A 19 25.82 -4.51 -19.21
CA GLU A 19 25.77 -3.84 -17.90
C GLU A 19 25.28 -2.39 -18.04
N ALA A 20 25.83 -1.63 -19.00
CA ALA A 20 25.33 -0.29 -19.33
C ALA A 20 23.86 -0.31 -19.76
N GLY A 21 23.44 -1.33 -20.53
CA GLY A 21 22.05 -1.58 -20.90
C GLY A 21 21.10 -1.68 -19.70
N LEU A 22 21.48 -2.48 -18.71
CA LEU A 22 20.69 -2.69 -17.49
C LEU A 22 20.66 -1.44 -16.59
N VAL A 23 21.78 -0.71 -16.48
CA VAL A 23 21.83 0.57 -15.78
C VAL A 23 20.91 1.59 -16.47
N MET A 24 20.90 1.67 -17.80
CA MET A 24 19.98 2.54 -18.54
C MET A 24 18.49 2.16 -18.33
N GLU A 25 18.17 0.90 -18.02
CA GLU A 25 16.79 0.51 -17.70
C GLU A 25 16.30 1.09 -16.36
N THR A 26 17.21 1.38 -15.42
CA THR A 26 16.84 2.03 -14.15
C THR A 26 16.23 3.42 -14.36
N ASN A 27 16.68 4.15 -15.39
CA ASN A 27 16.11 5.43 -15.83
C ASN A 27 14.63 5.29 -16.22
N ASN A 28 14.23 4.20 -16.88
CA ASN A 28 12.82 3.99 -17.22
C ASN A 28 11.93 3.85 -15.97
N SER A 29 12.43 3.25 -14.89
CA SER A 29 11.68 3.10 -13.64
C SER A 29 11.54 4.41 -12.87
N SER A 30 12.62 5.19 -12.80
CA SER A 30 12.64 6.48 -12.09
C SER A 30 11.78 7.53 -12.79
N ILE A 31 11.88 7.66 -14.12
CA ILE A 31 11.14 8.65 -14.91
C ILE A 31 9.63 8.37 -14.87
N VAL A 32 9.19 7.11 -14.85
CA VAL A 32 7.75 6.79 -14.66
C VAL A 32 7.25 7.30 -13.29
N SER A 33 8.08 7.22 -12.26
CA SER A 33 7.72 7.70 -10.92
C SER A 33 7.75 9.24 -10.85
N LYS A 34 8.75 9.90 -11.46
CA LYS A 34 8.77 11.37 -11.60
C LYS A 34 7.59 11.90 -12.43
N ARG A 35 7.15 11.18 -13.47
CA ARG A 35 5.92 11.51 -14.24
C ARG A 35 4.65 11.40 -13.40
N SER A 36 4.57 10.42 -12.50
CA SER A 36 3.46 10.30 -11.54
C SER A 36 3.39 11.50 -10.60
N VAL A 37 4.55 12.03 -10.19
CA VAL A 37 4.65 13.27 -9.41
C VAL A 37 4.23 14.46 -10.25
N GLU A 38 4.77 14.67 -11.46
CA GLU A 38 4.42 15.79 -12.33
C GLU A 38 2.90 15.94 -12.52
N LEU A 39 2.22 14.84 -12.81
CA LEU A 39 0.77 14.83 -13.02
C LEU A 39 -0.07 15.25 -11.80
N GLN A 40 0.45 15.08 -10.58
CA GLN A 40 -0.30 15.33 -9.34
C GLN A 40 0.19 16.60 -8.62
N TYR A 41 1.50 16.80 -8.54
CA TYR A 41 2.16 17.84 -7.73
C TYR A 41 2.51 19.10 -8.52
N TYR A 42 2.63 19.00 -9.85
CA TYR A 42 3.03 20.13 -10.70
C TYR A 42 2.08 20.27 -11.90
N PRO A 43 0.78 20.56 -11.67
CA PRO A 43 -0.17 20.75 -12.77
C PRO A 43 0.27 21.91 -13.68
N GLY A 44 0.32 21.68 -14.99
CA GLY A 44 0.79 22.66 -15.97
C GLY A 44 1.58 22.02 -17.11
N GLU A 45 2.70 22.64 -17.47
CA GLU A 45 3.60 22.15 -18.53
C GLU A 45 4.18 20.76 -18.19
N GLU A 46 4.03 19.84 -19.14
CA GLU A 46 4.34 18.42 -18.97
C GLU A 46 5.67 18.04 -19.65
N PHE A 47 6.79 18.15 -18.93
CA PHE A 47 8.11 17.85 -19.47
C PHE A 47 8.49 16.36 -19.41
N PHE A 48 7.89 15.57 -18.51
CA PHE A 48 8.14 14.11 -18.50
C PHE A 48 7.31 13.34 -19.53
N ARG A 49 6.22 13.93 -20.05
CA ARG A 49 5.32 13.29 -21.01
C ARG A 49 6.04 12.69 -22.24
N PRO A 50 6.98 13.37 -22.90
CA PRO A 50 7.64 12.84 -24.10
C PRO A 50 8.50 11.61 -23.84
N PHE A 51 8.99 11.45 -22.60
CA PHE A 51 9.84 10.34 -22.19
C PHE A 51 9.06 9.14 -21.63
N VAL A 52 7.79 9.32 -21.27
CA VAL A 52 6.93 8.28 -20.67
C VAL A 52 5.72 7.98 -21.54
N LYS A 53 5.78 6.88 -22.30
CA LYS A 53 4.70 6.47 -23.23
C LYS A 53 3.35 6.24 -22.56
N ARG A 54 3.34 5.72 -21.32
CA ARG A 54 2.12 5.44 -20.56
C ARG A 54 2.30 5.93 -19.14
N PRO A 55 1.56 6.97 -18.71
CA PRO A 55 1.64 7.41 -17.32
C PRO A 55 1.15 6.29 -16.41
N GLN A 56 1.84 6.07 -15.30
CA GLN A 56 1.45 5.10 -14.28
C GLN A 56 1.37 5.81 -12.94
N ARG A 57 0.19 5.81 -12.31
CA ARG A 57 0.04 6.34 -10.96
C ARG A 57 0.82 5.48 -9.97
N ARG A 58 1.60 6.11 -9.10
CA ARG A 58 2.26 5.48 -7.96
C ARG A 58 1.48 5.73 -6.67
N ALA A 59 1.75 4.92 -5.65
CA ALA A 59 1.20 5.11 -4.31
C ALA A 59 1.71 6.43 -3.69
N PRO A 60 0.95 7.05 -2.75
CA PRO A 60 1.33 8.31 -2.10
C PRO A 60 2.75 8.31 -1.52
N LEU A 61 3.15 7.21 -0.88
CA LEU A 61 4.52 6.99 -0.39
C LEU A 61 5.59 7.22 -1.46
N ILE A 62 5.40 6.65 -2.65
CA ILE A 62 6.35 6.75 -3.74
C ILE A 62 6.35 8.17 -4.33
N ASN A 63 5.17 8.76 -4.53
CA ASN A 63 5.07 10.12 -5.07
C ASN A 63 5.75 11.12 -4.13
N ARG A 64 5.45 11.08 -2.82
CA ARG A 64 6.05 11.99 -1.83
C ARG A 64 7.57 11.80 -1.73
N GLY A 65 8.06 10.55 -1.80
CA GLY A 65 9.50 10.25 -1.88
C GLY A 65 10.19 10.82 -3.12
N TYR A 66 9.60 10.62 -4.31
CA TYR A 66 10.15 11.18 -5.55
C TYR A 66 10.01 12.70 -5.61
N TRP A 67 8.94 13.27 -5.07
CA TRP A 67 8.77 14.71 -4.93
C TRP A 67 9.88 15.31 -4.07
N LEU A 68 10.15 14.74 -2.88
CA LEU A 68 11.24 15.20 -2.01
C LEU A 68 12.60 15.10 -2.69
N ARG A 69 12.86 13.99 -3.40
CA ARG A 69 14.09 13.78 -4.16
C ARG A 69 14.29 14.85 -5.25
N MET A 70 13.24 15.11 -6.05
CA MET A 70 13.27 16.14 -7.09
C MET A 70 13.40 17.55 -6.50
N HIS A 71 12.67 17.84 -5.43
CA HIS A 71 12.70 19.12 -4.73
C HIS A 71 14.08 19.40 -4.12
N ALA A 72 14.75 18.39 -3.54
CA ALA A 72 16.08 18.54 -2.97
C ALA A 72 17.11 18.97 -4.02
N ILE A 73 17.13 18.32 -5.20
CA ILE A 73 18.01 18.72 -6.32
C ILE A 73 17.63 20.11 -6.82
N ALA A 74 16.35 20.36 -7.10
CA ALA A 74 15.88 21.64 -7.60
C ALA A 74 16.19 22.79 -6.66
N GLN A 75 16.03 22.61 -5.34
CA GLN A 75 16.34 23.64 -4.36
C GLN A 75 17.84 23.92 -4.27
N THR A 76 18.70 22.90 -4.42
CA THR A 76 20.15 23.12 -4.51
C THR A 76 20.53 23.90 -5.77
N VAL A 77 19.95 23.55 -6.92
CA VAL A 77 20.16 24.31 -8.18
C VAL A 77 19.67 25.75 -8.03
N ARG A 78 18.49 25.97 -7.43
CA ARG A 78 17.94 27.31 -7.18
C ARG A 78 18.86 28.15 -6.31
N LYS A 79 19.32 27.61 -5.16
CA LYS A 79 20.28 28.29 -4.27
C LYS A 79 21.56 28.68 -5.03
N PHE A 80 22.11 27.77 -5.83
CA PHE A 80 23.28 28.06 -6.66
C PHE A 80 23.01 29.15 -7.70
N LEU A 81 21.85 29.15 -8.36
CA LEU A 81 21.48 30.17 -9.35
C LEU A 81 21.26 31.56 -8.73
N GLU A 82 20.67 31.62 -7.53
CA GLU A 82 20.38 32.86 -6.79
C GLU A 82 21.63 33.53 -6.18
N GLU A 83 22.72 32.77 -5.95
CA GLU A 83 23.97 33.34 -5.42
C GLU A 83 24.50 34.46 -6.34
N PRO A 84 24.75 35.69 -5.86
CA PRO A 84 25.26 36.76 -6.72
C PRO A 84 26.65 36.40 -7.24
N HIS A 85 26.81 36.32 -8.56
CA HIS A 85 28.12 36.06 -9.16
C HIS A 85 28.27 36.74 -10.53
N GLU A 86 29.42 37.37 -10.77
CA GLU A 86 29.77 38.00 -12.06
C GLU A 86 30.18 36.99 -13.14
N ARG A 87 30.35 35.71 -12.78
CA ARG A 87 30.84 34.66 -13.67
C ARG A 87 29.68 33.90 -14.30
N PRO A 88 29.81 33.43 -15.55
CA PRO A 88 28.85 32.50 -16.12
C PRO A 88 28.72 31.24 -15.27
N LYS A 89 27.48 30.79 -15.06
CA LYS A 89 27.15 29.61 -14.27
C LYS A 89 26.87 28.40 -15.14
N PHE A 90 27.40 27.25 -14.77
CA PHE A 90 27.14 25.98 -15.44
C PHE A 90 26.58 24.96 -14.47
N ILE A 91 25.52 24.25 -14.88
CA ILE A 91 24.92 23.17 -14.11
C ILE A 91 25.15 21.88 -14.87
N LEU A 92 26.10 21.06 -14.40
CA LEU A 92 26.45 19.78 -15.03
C LEU A 92 25.62 18.67 -14.41
N ASN A 93 24.64 18.15 -15.14
CA ASN A 93 23.80 17.04 -14.70
C ASN A 93 24.42 15.70 -15.13
N LEU A 94 25.15 15.08 -14.19
CA LEU A 94 25.95 13.88 -14.39
C LEU A 94 25.08 12.62 -14.28
N GLY A 95 24.89 11.93 -15.41
CA GLY A 95 23.95 10.82 -15.50
C GLY A 95 22.50 11.33 -15.51
N CYS A 96 22.23 12.33 -16.35
CA CYS A 96 20.96 13.06 -16.35
C CYS A 96 19.74 12.20 -16.72
N GLY A 97 19.92 11.05 -17.36
CA GLY A 97 18.81 10.25 -17.90
C GLY A 97 17.85 11.11 -18.72
N TYR A 98 16.54 10.95 -18.49
CA TYR A 98 15.52 11.83 -19.06
C TYR A 98 15.03 12.92 -18.09
N ASP A 99 15.88 13.35 -17.17
CA ASP A 99 15.53 14.41 -16.22
C ASP A 99 15.25 15.73 -16.97
N PRO A 100 14.08 16.38 -16.71
CA PRO A 100 13.69 17.61 -17.38
C PRO A 100 14.00 18.87 -16.55
N LEU A 101 14.78 18.74 -15.47
CA LEU A 101 15.16 19.85 -14.59
C LEU A 101 15.60 21.11 -15.37
N PRO A 102 16.46 21.03 -16.40
CA PRO A 102 16.84 22.22 -17.19
C PRO A 102 15.63 22.95 -17.78
N PHE A 103 14.71 22.21 -18.38
CA PHE A 103 13.54 22.78 -19.05
C PHE A 103 12.55 23.38 -18.06
N GLN A 104 12.40 22.76 -16.87
CA GLN A 104 11.56 23.29 -15.81
C GLN A 104 12.06 24.67 -15.32
N PHE A 105 13.37 24.82 -15.10
CA PHE A 105 13.97 26.09 -14.71
C PHE A 105 13.89 27.13 -15.83
N LEU A 106 14.23 26.76 -17.06
CA LEU A 106 14.17 27.67 -18.21
C LEU A 106 12.75 28.10 -18.57
N ALA A 107 11.72 27.31 -18.21
CA ALA A 107 10.34 27.71 -18.41
C ALA A 107 9.80 28.57 -17.25
N ARG A 108 10.04 28.16 -16.01
CA ARG A 108 9.37 28.72 -14.81
C ARG A 108 10.19 29.79 -14.08
N GLU A 109 11.51 29.77 -14.21
CA GLU A 109 12.45 30.55 -13.40
C GLU A 109 13.48 31.29 -14.28
N LYS A 110 13.03 31.82 -15.42
CA LYS A 110 13.86 32.52 -16.43
C LYS A 110 14.75 33.61 -15.85
N ALA A 111 14.26 34.36 -14.86
CA ALA A 111 14.97 35.48 -14.26
C ALA A 111 16.31 35.07 -13.63
N ILE A 112 16.34 33.94 -12.92
CA ILE A 112 17.57 33.43 -12.27
C ILE A 112 18.44 32.60 -13.21
N CYS A 113 17.97 32.29 -14.42
CA CYS A 113 18.70 31.48 -15.41
C CYS A 113 19.47 32.32 -16.45
N GLN A 114 19.38 33.66 -16.42
CA GLN A 114 19.90 34.53 -17.49
C GLN A 114 21.40 34.38 -17.75
N ASN A 115 22.20 34.12 -16.71
CA ASN A 115 23.65 33.91 -16.80
C ASN A 115 24.05 32.44 -16.57
N ALA A 116 23.13 31.51 -16.84
CA ALA A 116 23.31 30.10 -16.58
C ALA A 116 23.16 29.24 -17.84
N THR A 117 23.94 28.17 -17.92
CA THR A 117 23.83 27.12 -18.94
C THR A 117 23.71 25.76 -18.26
N PHE A 118 22.66 25.03 -18.61
CA PHE A 118 22.48 23.64 -18.17
C PHE A 118 23.19 22.69 -19.14
N VAL A 119 23.93 21.73 -18.60
CA VAL A 119 24.68 20.74 -19.39
C VAL A 119 24.28 19.35 -18.93
N ASP A 120 23.47 18.67 -19.75
CA ASP A 120 23.05 17.28 -19.49
C ASP A 120 24.08 16.30 -20.05
N ILE A 121 24.56 15.39 -19.22
CA ILE A 121 25.59 14.41 -19.57
C ILE A 121 25.08 13.01 -19.25
N ASP A 122 25.07 12.11 -20.23
CA ASP A 122 24.77 10.68 -20.05
C ASP A 122 25.40 9.87 -21.20
N TYR A 123 25.24 8.55 -21.18
CA TYR A 123 25.70 7.67 -22.25
C TYR A 123 25.18 8.13 -23.61
N GLU A 124 26.06 8.05 -24.62
CA GLU A 124 25.81 8.48 -26.00
C GLU A 124 24.48 8.00 -26.55
N LYS A 125 24.19 6.70 -26.37
CA LYS A 125 22.93 6.08 -26.81
C LYS A 125 21.70 6.72 -26.15
N LEU A 126 21.76 7.01 -24.86
CA LEU A 126 20.64 7.61 -24.12
C LEU A 126 20.44 9.07 -24.55
N MET A 127 21.55 9.82 -24.69
CA MET A 127 21.52 11.21 -25.11
C MET A 127 21.08 11.38 -26.58
N GLY A 128 21.42 10.46 -27.47
CA GLY A 128 20.89 10.41 -28.83
C GLY A 128 19.37 10.28 -28.86
N ILE A 129 18.79 9.45 -27.96
CA ILE A 129 17.34 9.33 -27.81
C ILE A 129 16.74 10.62 -27.23
N LYS A 130 17.35 11.17 -26.17
CA LYS A 130 16.88 12.39 -25.50
C LYS A 130 16.83 13.58 -26.46
N THR A 131 17.92 13.84 -27.18
CA THR A 131 18.02 14.93 -28.17
C THR A 131 17.05 14.76 -29.33
N THR A 132 16.83 13.53 -29.82
CA THR A 132 15.82 13.24 -30.84
C THR A 132 14.41 13.59 -30.36
N LEU A 133 14.08 13.29 -29.09
CA LEU A 133 12.77 13.63 -28.51
C LEU A 133 12.63 15.13 -28.28
N ILE A 134 13.69 15.80 -27.83
CA ILE A 134 13.73 17.28 -27.68
C ILE A 134 13.40 17.95 -29.01
N GLN A 135 14.07 17.55 -30.10
CA GLN A 135 13.85 18.11 -31.44
C GLN A 135 12.43 17.89 -31.98
N LYS A 136 11.74 16.82 -31.55
CA LYS A 136 10.41 16.46 -32.05
C LYS A 136 9.26 17.03 -31.24
N THR A 137 9.51 17.60 -30.07
CA THR A 137 8.45 18.01 -29.13
C THR A 137 8.42 19.52 -28.96
N ASP A 138 7.25 20.11 -29.18
CA ASP A 138 7.12 21.58 -29.22
C ASP A 138 7.40 22.24 -27.87
N VAL A 139 7.02 21.61 -26.75
CA VAL A 139 7.30 22.14 -25.40
C VAL A 139 8.80 22.43 -25.17
N PHE A 140 9.71 21.62 -25.75
CA PHE A 140 11.14 21.88 -25.61
C PHE A 140 11.63 22.92 -26.61
N LYS A 141 11.07 22.97 -27.83
CA LYS A 141 11.39 24.01 -28.82
C LYS A 141 11.02 25.39 -28.32
N ASP A 142 9.86 25.51 -27.67
CA ASP A 142 9.36 26.77 -27.13
C ASP A 142 10.25 27.30 -26.00
N VAL A 143 10.83 26.40 -25.20
CA VAL A 143 11.74 26.75 -24.10
C VAL A 143 13.16 27.04 -24.60
N LEU A 144 13.68 26.24 -25.53
CA LEU A 144 15.09 26.31 -25.96
C LEU A 144 15.34 27.25 -27.14
N GLY A 145 14.32 27.53 -27.96
CA GLY A 145 14.47 28.35 -29.16
C GLY A 145 15.33 27.68 -30.22
N LYS A 146 16.31 28.43 -30.77
CA LYS A 146 17.20 27.93 -31.82
C LYS A 146 18.16 26.87 -31.24
N MET A 147 18.27 25.74 -31.94
CA MET A 147 19.11 24.61 -31.57
C MET A 147 20.07 24.24 -32.71
N ASP A 148 21.34 24.06 -32.38
CA ASP A 148 22.37 23.53 -33.28
C ASP A 148 22.60 22.05 -32.93
N ILE A 149 22.59 21.19 -33.95
CA ILE A 149 22.69 19.73 -33.79
C ILE A 149 24.00 19.24 -34.40
N TYR A 150 24.69 18.36 -33.68
CA TYR A 150 25.98 17.81 -34.09
C TYR A 150 25.92 16.27 -34.10
N PRO A 151 26.29 15.61 -35.21
CA PRO A 151 26.29 14.16 -35.28
C PRO A 151 27.48 13.55 -34.52
N GLU A 152 27.35 12.28 -34.15
CA GLU A 152 28.47 11.47 -33.69
C GLU A 152 29.63 11.50 -34.72
N PRO A 153 30.90 11.51 -34.29
CA PRO A 153 31.40 11.22 -32.93
C PRO A 153 31.57 12.43 -32.00
N ASN A 154 30.98 13.60 -32.30
CA ASN A 154 31.09 14.79 -31.44
C ASN A 154 30.50 14.51 -30.04
N PRO A 155 31.22 14.80 -28.92
CA PRO A 155 30.68 14.65 -27.58
C PRO A 155 29.47 15.56 -27.33
N VAL A 156 29.43 16.76 -27.90
CA VAL A 156 28.27 17.66 -27.87
C VAL A 156 27.30 17.24 -28.97
N LEU A 157 26.06 16.93 -28.62
CA LEU A 157 25.03 16.45 -29.56
C LEU A 157 23.99 17.53 -29.90
N LEU A 158 23.72 18.43 -28.97
CA LEU A 158 22.77 19.54 -29.14
C LEU A 158 23.25 20.74 -28.33
N ARG A 159 23.20 21.94 -28.93
CA ARG A 159 23.48 23.22 -28.27
C ARG A 159 22.34 24.21 -28.51
N ALA A 160 21.88 24.86 -27.45
CA ALA A 160 20.94 25.98 -27.43
C ALA A 160 21.48 27.07 -26.49
N SER A 161 20.83 28.25 -26.43
CA SER A 161 21.34 29.40 -25.69
C SER A 161 21.65 29.13 -24.21
N HIS A 162 20.84 28.33 -23.52
CA HIS A 162 21.00 28.02 -22.09
C HIS A 162 21.03 26.50 -21.80
N TYR A 163 21.22 25.66 -22.83
CA TYR A 163 21.20 24.21 -22.70
C TYR A 163 22.17 23.52 -23.66
N VAL A 164 22.91 22.55 -23.15
CA VAL A 164 23.81 21.69 -23.91
C VAL A 164 23.57 20.23 -23.55
N ALA A 165 23.50 19.36 -24.56
CA ALA A 165 23.41 17.91 -24.38
C ALA A 165 24.72 17.24 -24.80
N VAL A 166 25.33 16.47 -23.89
CA VAL A 166 26.62 15.81 -24.09
C VAL A 166 26.45 14.29 -23.99
N GLY A 167 26.77 13.57 -25.07
CA GLY A 167 26.84 12.11 -25.08
C GLY A 167 28.24 11.63 -24.69
N CYS A 168 28.41 11.18 -23.45
CA CYS A 168 29.69 10.67 -22.96
C CYS A 168 29.50 9.66 -21.83
N ASP A 169 30.24 8.56 -21.88
CA ASP A 169 30.44 7.71 -20.70
C ASP A 169 31.23 8.50 -19.65
N LEU A 170 30.67 8.65 -18.44
CA LEU A 170 31.31 9.35 -17.32
C LEU A 170 32.64 8.72 -16.89
N LYS A 171 32.92 7.47 -17.29
CA LYS A 171 34.23 6.83 -17.08
C LYS A 171 35.32 7.39 -18.00
N ASN A 172 34.95 7.98 -19.13
CA ASN A 172 35.90 8.54 -20.10
C ASN A 172 36.17 10.01 -19.82
N LEU A 173 36.93 10.28 -18.76
CA LEU A 173 37.25 11.65 -18.30
C LEU A 173 37.97 12.49 -19.36
N LYS A 174 38.74 11.86 -20.26
CA LYS A 174 39.41 12.57 -21.36
C LYS A 174 38.39 13.15 -22.34
N LYS A 175 37.49 12.31 -22.86
CA LYS A 175 36.43 12.75 -23.79
C LYS A 175 35.51 13.77 -23.12
N LEU A 176 35.15 13.54 -21.86
CA LEU A 176 34.32 14.48 -21.09
C LEU A 176 35.02 15.84 -20.95
N GLY A 177 36.30 15.86 -20.59
CA GLY A 177 37.08 17.08 -20.46
C GLY A 177 37.22 17.85 -21.78
N GLU A 178 37.46 17.17 -22.89
CA GLU A 178 37.49 17.79 -24.23
C GLU A 178 36.15 18.47 -24.56
N GLY A 179 35.02 17.80 -24.31
CA GLY A 179 33.69 18.37 -24.52
C GLY A 179 33.35 19.55 -23.59
N LEU A 180 33.71 19.46 -22.30
CA LEU A 180 33.45 20.53 -21.34
C LEU A 180 34.31 21.78 -21.61
N ASN A 181 35.58 21.61 -22.00
CA ASN A 181 36.45 22.74 -22.36
C ASN A 181 35.91 23.52 -23.56
N GLU A 182 35.30 22.83 -24.53
CA GLU A 182 34.63 23.47 -25.66
C GLU A 182 33.40 24.29 -25.22
N ILE A 183 32.71 23.86 -24.15
CA ILE A 183 31.50 24.50 -23.63
C ILE A 183 31.84 25.72 -22.76
N PHE A 184 32.83 25.62 -21.86
CA PHE A 184 33.16 26.70 -20.92
C PHE A 184 33.91 27.86 -21.58
N GLY A 185 34.65 27.60 -22.65
CA GLY A 185 35.54 28.58 -23.27
C GLY A 185 36.72 28.95 -22.37
N SER A 186 37.26 30.17 -22.53
CA SER A 186 38.49 30.61 -21.87
C SER A 186 38.28 31.42 -20.58
N SER A 187 37.03 31.75 -20.23
CA SER A 187 36.73 32.62 -19.09
C SER A 187 36.58 31.82 -17.79
N PRO A 188 36.87 32.41 -16.61
CA PRO A 188 36.54 31.79 -15.33
C PRO A 188 35.02 31.59 -15.18
N VAL A 189 34.62 30.39 -14.77
CA VAL A 189 33.22 29.98 -14.62
C VAL A 189 32.93 29.52 -13.20
N SER A 190 31.65 29.51 -12.84
CA SER A 190 31.13 28.89 -11.61
C SER A 190 30.33 27.64 -11.99
N ILE A 191 30.62 26.50 -11.36
CA ILE A 191 30.04 25.21 -11.78
C ILE A 191 29.33 24.53 -10.61
N LEU A 192 28.10 24.09 -10.82
CA LEU A 192 27.42 23.12 -9.97
C LEU A 192 27.31 21.78 -10.71
N CYS A 193 27.94 20.75 -10.17
CA CYS A 193 27.72 19.38 -10.61
C CYS A 193 26.57 18.77 -9.82
N THR A 194 25.60 18.14 -10.50
CA THR A 194 24.54 17.37 -9.86
C THR A 194 24.64 15.91 -10.27
N ALA A 195 24.56 14.98 -9.31
CA ALA A 195 24.53 13.55 -9.55
C ALA A 195 23.38 12.92 -8.76
N GLU A 196 22.25 12.65 -9.42
CA GLU A 196 21.04 12.15 -8.78
C GLU A 196 20.88 10.64 -9.01
N VAL A 197 21.44 9.83 -8.12
CA VAL A 197 21.45 8.35 -8.17
C VAL A 197 22.04 7.86 -9.50
N SER A 198 23.20 8.39 -9.86
CA SER A 198 23.95 8.01 -11.06
C SER A 198 25.31 7.39 -10.71
N LEU A 199 26.10 8.06 -9.87
CA LEU A 199 27.44 7.60 -9.45
C LEU A 199 27.42 6.25 -8.72
N THR A 200 26.37 5.96 -7.94
CA THR A 200 26.23 4.69 -7.22
C THR A 200 26.24 3.44 -8.13
N TYR A 201 25.91 3.58 -9.42
CA TYR A 201 25.96 2.51 -10.41
C TYR A 201 27.32 2.34 -11.09
N MET A 202 28.22 3.31 -10.93
CA MET A 202 29.59 3.20 -11.45
C MET A 202 30.40 2.31 -10.52
N ASP A 203 31.39 1.61 -11.08
CA ASP A 203 32.42 1.01 -10.24
C ASP A 203 33.14 2.10 -9.44
N ILE A 204 33.59 1.71 -8.25
CA ILE A 204 34.12 2.64 -7.25
C ILE A 204 35.29 3.45 -7.78
N GLU A 205 36.21 2.80 -8.51
CA GLU A 205 37.40 3.45 -9.05
C GLU A 205 37.03 4.55 -10.04
N SER A 206 36.14 4.26 -10.98
CA SER A 206 35.67 5.25 -11.95
C SER A 206 34.89 6.39 -11.30
N ALA A 207 34.02 6.09 -10.34
CA ALA A 207 33.26 7.11 -9.61
C ALA A 207 34.19 8.04 -8.81
N ASP A 208 35.19 7.47 -8.14
CA ASP A 208 36.19 8.21 -7.37
C ASP A 208 37.12 9.03 -8.26
N ALA A 209 37.48 8.52 -9.45
CA ALA A 209 38.25 9.25 -10.45
C ALA A 209 37.48 10.50 -10.93
N LEU A 210 36.19 10.37 -11.22
CA LEU A 210 35.33 11.50 -11.59
C LEU A 210 35.26 12.54 -10.45
N VAL A 211 35.01 12.10 -9.21
CA VAL A 211 34.95 12.99 -8.04
C VAL A 211 36.29 13.72 -7.81
N SER A 212 37.43 13.07 -8.08
CA SER A 212 38.76 13.69 -7.95
C SER A 212 39.11 14.63 -9.10
N TRP A 213 38.53 14.42 -10.28
CA TRP A 213 38.85 15.21 -11.48
C TRP A 213 38.04 16.51 -11.56
N LEU A 214 36.77 16.49 -11.19
CA LEU A 214 35.89 17.66 -11.24
C LEU A 214 36.41 18.92 -10.51
N PRO A 215 37.03 18.85 -9.31
CA PRO A 215 37.56 20.05 -8.65
C PRO A 215 38.75 20.67 -9.41
N THR A 216 39.34 19.97 -10.39
CA THR A 216 40.42 20.52 -11.23
C THR A 216 39.91 21.41 -12.37
N LEU A 217 38.60 21.44 -12.62
CA LEU A 217 37.99 22.22 -13.71
C LEU A 217 37.97 23.73 -13.43
N GLY A 218 38.15 24.16 -12.18
CA GLY A 218 38.12 25.57 -11.83
C GLY A 218 38.24 25.80 -10.32
N GLN A 219 38.08 27.06 -9.91
CA GLN A 219 38.22 27.46 -8.50
C GLN A 219 36.87 27.54 -7.76
N ASP A 220 35.77 27.69 -8.49
CA ASP A 220 34.41 27.78 -7.95
C ASP A 220 33.57 26.61 -8.49
N ILE A 221 33.85 25.42 -7.95
CA ILE A 221 33.15 24.19 -8.28
C ILE A 221 32.39 23.73 -7.04
N GLN A 222 31.11 23.45 -7.22
CA GLN A 222 30.20 22.89 -6.23
C GLN A 222 29.71 21.53 -6.73
N PHE A 223 29.41 20.61 -5.81
CA PHE A 223 28.86 19.30 -6.12
C PHE A 223 27.66 19.01 -5.25
N CYS A 224 26.58 18.52 -5.87
CA CYS A 224 25.38 18.03 -5.25
C CYS A 224 25.21 16.53 -5.58
N LEU A 225 25.45 15.67 -4.60
CA LEU A 225 25.26 14.23 -4.73
C LEU A 225 23.98 13.81 -4.00
N LEU A 226 23.11 13.06 -4.67
CA LEU A 226 21.97 12.41 -4.03
C LEU A 226 21.99 10.91 -4.34
N GLU A 227 22.29 10.08 -3.35
CA GLU A 227 22.32 8.62 -3.48
C GLU A 227 21.99 7.91 -2.16
N GLN A 228 22.03 6.57 -2.18
CA GLN A 228 21.71 5.73 -1.03
C GLN A 228 22.90 5.58 -0.06
N PHE A 229 22.61 5.40 1.23
CA PHE A 229 23.59 5.02 2.25
C PHE A 229 22.99 4.05 3.30
N PHE A 230 23.83 3.53 4.19
CA PHE A 230 23.43 2.63 5.27
C PHE A 230 23.44 3.38 6.61
N PRO A 231 22.33 4.03 7.01
CA PRO A 231 22.25 4.71 8.31
C PRO A 231 22.50 3.78 9.50
N ASP A 232 22.19 2.48 9.37
CA ASP A 232 22.44 1.49 10.41
C ASP A 232 22.85 0.12 9.82
N GLY A 233 23.77 0.18 8.85
CA GLY A 233 24.35 -0.99 8.20
C GLY A 233 23.43 -1.71 7.19
N PRO A 234 24.00 -2.64 6.40
CA PRO A 234 23.27 -3.36 5.35
C PRO A 234 22.27 -4.41 5.88
N ASN A 235 22.40 -4.80 7.15
CA ASN A 235 21.54 -5.78 7.80
C ASN A 235 20.23 -5.18 8.35
N HIS A 236 20.10 -3.85 8.38
CA HIS A 236 18.83 -3.20 8.71
C HIS A 236 17.73 -3.69 7.74
N PRO A 237 16.52 -4.08 8.21
CA PRO A 237 15.52 -4.74 7.36
C PRO A 237 15.14 -3.99 6.08
N PHE A 238 15.09 -2.66 6.13
CA PHE A 238 14.86 -1.83 4.95
C PHE A 238 16.05 -1.88 3.98
N ALA A 239 17.28 -1.71 4.48
CA ALA A 239 18.50 -1.75 3.68
C ALA A 239 18.67 -3.11 3.00
N TYR A 240 18.45 -4.20 3.75
CA TYR A 240 18.47 -5.56 3.22
C TYR A 240 17.47 -5.73 2.06
N THR A 241 16.24 -5.23 2.22
CA THR A 241 15.19 -5.31 1.21
C THR A 241 15.52 -4.48 -0.03
N MET A 242 16.05 -3.27 0.17
CA MET A 242 16.56 -2.40 -0.90
C MET A 242 17.69 -3.07 -1.69
N MET A 243 18.68 -3.63 -1.00
CA MET A 243 19.79 -4.32 -1.67
C MET A 243 19.28 -5.54 -2.45
N LYS A 244 18.40 -6.36 -1.87
CA LYS A 244 17.81 -7.50 -2.57
C LYS A 244 17.09 -7.09 -3.87
N HIS A 245 16.43 -5.94 -3.86
CA HIS A 245 15.80 -5.38 -5.05
C HIS A 245 16.81 -5.05 -6.16
N PHE A 246 17.87 -4.30 -5.85
CA PHE A 246 18.89 -3.90 -6.83
C PHE A 246 19.70 -5.10 -7.37
N HIS A 247 19.98 -6.10 -6.53
CA HIS A 247 20.58 -7.36 -6.98
C HIS A 247 19.67 -8.08 -7.98
N LYS A 248 18.35 -8.12 -7.73
CA LYS A 248 17.38 -8.73 -8.66
C LYS A 248 17.31 -8.01 -10.00
N LEU A 249 17.47 -6.68 -10.01
CA LEU A 249 17.53 -5.86 -11.22
C LEU A 249 18.87 -5.94 -11.96
N GLN A 250 19.88 -6.60 -11.39
CA GLN A 250 21.25 -6.63 -11.94
C GLN A 250 21.85 -5.22 -12.10
N ALA A 251 21.45 -4.29 -11.22
CA ALA A 251 21.96 -2.93 -11.14
C ALA A 251 22.51 -2.67 -9.73
N PRO A 252 23.65 -3.29 -9.36
CA PRO A 252 24.19 -3.20 -8.01
C PRO A 252 24.59 -1.76 -7.65
N LEU A 253 24.43 -1.42 -6.37
CA LEU A 253 24.90 -0.17 -5.79
C LEU A 253 26.33 -0.39 -5.29
N HIS A 254 27.32 0.26 -5.90
CA HIS A 254 28.73 -0.01 -5.63
C HIS A 254 29.29 0.85 -4.49
N SER A 255 29.13 2.18 -4.57
CA SER A 255 29.75 3.13 -3.63
C SER A 255 29.29 2.93 -2.19
N ILE A 256 28.04 2.48 -1.99
CA ILE A 256 27.42 2.29 -0.68
C ILE A 256 28.18 1.32 0.24
N HIS A 257 28.94 0.38 -0.33
CA HIS A 257 29.71 -0.60 0.45
C HIS A 257 31.05 -0.05 0.94
N LYS A 258 31.67 0.87 0.18
CA LYS A 258 32.94 1.51 0.56
C LYS A 258 32.72 2.76 1.41
N TYR A 259 31.63 3.47 1.15
CA TYR A 259 31.26 4.71 1.85
C TYR A 259 29.86 4.57 2.48
N PRO A 260 29.71 3.68 3.49
CA PRO A 260 28.39 3.35 4.06
C PRO A 260 27.75 4.46 4.89
N THR A 261 28.52 5.39 5.44
CA THR A 261 28.03 6.45 6.33
C THR A 261 28.13 7.83 5.68
N LEU A 262 27.36 8.80 6.21
CA LEU A 262 27.42 10.20 5.78
C LEU A 262 28.83 10.80 5.95
N GLN A 263 29.47 10.56 7.10
CA GLN A 263 30.83 11.02 7.37
C GLN A 263 31.83 10.45 6.34
N MET A 264 31.74 9.16 6.01
CA MET A 264 32.63 8.57 5.00
C MET A 264 32.37 9.12 3.59
N GLN A 265 31.15 9.56 3.29
CA GLN A 265 30.84 10.28 2.05
C GLN A 265 31.43 11.70 2.07
N GLU A 266 31.41 12.41 3.20
CA GLU A 266 32.11 13.70 3.34
C GLU A 266 33.62 13.53 3.16
N GLU A 267 34.23 12.55 3.83
CA GLU A 267 35.64 12.18 3.72
C GLU A 267 36.02 11.75 2.30
N ARG A 268 35.11 11.07 1.59
CA ARG A 268 35.31 10.69 0.18
C ARG A 268 35.59 11.90 -0.70
N PHE A 269 34.89 13.01 -0.47
CA PHE A 269 35.06 14.26 -1.21
C PHE A 269 36.29 15.03 -0.70
N THR A 270 36.43 15.24 0.61
CA THR A 270 37.54 16.04 1.14
C THR A 270 38.91 15.43 0.85
N SER A 271 39.01 14.10 0.83
CA SER A 271 40.23 13.39 0.40
C SER A 271 40.54 13.48 -1.10
N LYS A 272 39.64 14.04 -1.91
CA LYS A 272 39.72 14.12 -3.39
C LYS A 272 39.76 15.55 -3.93
N GLY A 273 40.31 16.48 -3.15
CA GLY A 273 40.55 17.85 -3.58
C GLY A 273 39.37 18.81 -3.39
N TRP A 274 38.31 18.38 -2.71
CA TRP A 274 37.22 19.27 -2.27
C TRP A 274 37.59 19.89 -0.92
N LEU A 275 37.45 21.21 -0.78
CA LEU A 275 37.85 21.90 0.45
C LEU A 275 36.81 21.74 1.57
N SER A 276 35.54 21.63 1.22
CA SER A 276 34.47 21.39 2.18
C SER A 276 33.42 20.46 1.61
N ALA A 277 32.85 19.61 2.47
CA ALA A 277 31.75 18.70 2.14
C ALA A 277 30.84 18.54 3.36
N SER A 278 29.54 18.41 3.13
CA SER A 278 28.53 18.14 4.16
C SER A 278 27.41 17.28 3.60
N ALA A 279 27.04 16.23 4.33
CA ALA A 279 26.01 15.29 3.96
C ALA A 279 24.91 15.20 5.02
N MET A 280 23.67 15.11 4.57
CA MET A 280 22.51 14.91 5.44
C MET A 280 21.51 13.96 4.78
N SER A 281 20.78 13.18 5.59
CA SER A 281 19.71 12.33 5.06
C SER A 281 18.58 13.18 4.46
N LEU A 282 17.80 12.62 3.53
CA LEU A 282 16.61 13.31 3.02
C LEU A 282 15.56 13.51 4.12
N TRP A 283 15.56 12.71 5.19
CA TRP A 283 14.72 12.95 6.35
C TRP A 283 15.11 14.25 7.08
N ASN A 284 16.41 14.53 7.19
CA ASN A 284 16.90 15.79 7.73
C ASN A 284 16.61 16.96 6.77
N VAL A 285 16.68 16.74 5.45
CA VAL A 285 16.23 17.73 4.44
C VAL A 285 14.75 18.06 4.62
N TRP A 286 13.89 17.07 4.87
CA TRP A 286 12.47 17.28 5.14
C TRP A 286 12.25 18.17 6.38
N ASN A 287 13.05 17.97 7.43
CA ASN A 287 12.97 18.72 8.68
C ASN A 287 13.66 20.10 8.64
N ASP A 288 14.42 20.41 7.59
CA ASP A 288 15.18 21.67 7.48
C ASP A 288 14.33 22.76 6.79
N ASP A 289 13.94 23.78 7.55
CA ASP A 289 13.15 24.92 7.07
C ASP A 289 13.85 25.73 5.97
N SER A 290 15.17 25.62 5.82
CA SER A 290 15.92 26.23 4.71
C SER A 290 15.78 25.47 3.39
N PHE A 291 15.26 24.25 3.42
CA PHE A 291 14.99 23.42 2.25
C PHE A 291 13.49 23.28 1.97
N LEU A 292 12.70 23.03 3.00
CA LEU A 292 11.24 22.92 2.92
C LEU A 292 10.60 23.79 4.00
N SER A 293 9.80 24.77 3.61
CA SER A 293 9.02 25.53 4.59
C SER A 293 7.89 24.69 5.18
N LYS A 294 7.39 25.11 6.35
CA LYS A 294 6.16 24.56 6.94
C LYS A 294 5.00 24.54 5.95
N SER A 295 4.79 25.63 5.20
CA SER A 295 3.69 25.73 4.22
C SER A 295 3.84 24.75 3.06
N GLN A 296 5.07 24.50 2.61
CA GLN A 296 5.33 23.49 1.59
C GLN A 296 5.01 22.10 2.11
N ARG A 297 5.45 21.75 3.33
CA ARG A 297 5.14 20.43 3.93
C ARG A 297 3.65 20.22 4.11
N THR A 298 2.94 21.20 4.68
CA THR A 298 1.49 21.09 4.89
C THR A 298 0.72 21.03 3.57
N GLY A 299 1.14 21.77 2.55
CA GLY A 299 0.46 21.79 1.25
C GLY A 299 0.50 20.46 0.49
N LEU A 300 1.40 19.52 0.87
CA LEU A 300 1.42 18.19 0.26
C LEU A 300 0.23 17.31 0.70
N ASP A 301 -0.39 17.62 1.84
CA ASP A 301 -1.57 16.90 2.31
C ASP A 301 -2.83 17.28 1.50
N ASP A 302 -2.84 18.44 0.84
CA ASP A 302 -3.92 18.88 -0.06
C ASP A 302 -3.90 18.15 -1.42
N ILE A 303 -2.76 17.54 -1.78
CA ILE A 303 -2.55 16.89 -3.08
C ILE A 303 -3.07 15.46 -3.05
N GLU A 304 -2.67 14.68 -2.04
CA GLU A 304 -3.18 13.32 -1.84
C GLU A 304 -3.18 12.89 -0.36
N PRO A 305 -4.17 12.08 0.07
CA PRO A 305 -4.22 11.56 1.44
C PRO A 305 -3.00 10.67 1.74
N PHE A 306 -2.37 10.90 2.90
CA PHE A 306 -1.10 10.26 3.25
C PHE A 306 -1.05 9.82 4.73
N ASP A 307 -0.61 8.58 4.99
CA ASP A 307 -0.42 8.07 6.35
C ASP A 307 0.73 7.05 6.50
N GLU A 308 1.63 7.00 5.51
CA GLU A 308 2.76 6.08 5.46
C GLU A 308 4.07 6.72 5.99
N TRP A 309 3.97 7.48 7.09
CA TRP A 309 5.08 8.29 7.63
C TRP A 309 6.30 7.48 8.07
N GLU A 310 6.09 6.33 8.73
CA GLU A 310 7.20 5.43 9.10
C GLU A 310 7.95 4.93 7.86
N GLU A 311 7.23 4.60 6.79
CA GLU A 311 7.83 4.14 5.54
C GLU A 311 8.53 5.27 4.77
N PHE A 312 7.98 6.48 4.84
CA PHE A 312 8.60 7.65 4.23
C PHE A 312 9.89 8.05 4.95
N SER A 313 9.90 8.02 6.28
CA SER A 313 11.13 8.23 7.06
C SER A 313 12.16 7.12 6.82
N LEU A 314 11.74 5.86 6.72
CA LEU A 314 12.63 4.76 6.32
C LEU A 314 13.29 5.05 4.97
N PHE A 315 12.52 5.40 3.94
CA PHE A 315 13.07 5.80 2.64
C PHE A 315 14.01 7.01 2.76
N ALA A 316 13.53 8.11 3.35
CA ALA A 316 14.24 9.37 3.40
C ALA A 316 15.51 9.31 4.27
N SER A 317 15.57 8.36 5.22
CA SER A 317 16.77 8.12 6.04
C SER A 317 17.81 7.24 5.36
N HIS A 318 17.47 6.51 4.29
CA HIS A 318 18.42 5.68 3.52
C HIS A 318 18.90 6.36 2.24
N TYR A 319 18.51 7.61 2.03
CA TYR A 319 18.99 8.48 0.96
C TYR A 319 19.58 9.73 1.59
N PHE A 320 20.62 10.29 0.98
CA PHE A 320 21.25 11.51 1.46
C PHE A 320 21.41 12.53 0.36
N LEU A 321 21.59 13.79 0.76
CA LEU A 321 22.01 14.92 -0.04
C LEU A 321 23.37 15.37 0.49
N LEU A 322 24.40 15.36 -0.36
CA LEU A 322 25.72 15.90 -0.05
C LEU A 322 25.98 17.13 -0.89
N SER A 323 26.48 18.17 -0.23
CA SER A 323 27.00 19.40 -0.85
C SER A 323 28.50 19.47 -0.62
N ALA A 324 29.29 19.68 -1.67
CA ALA A 324 30.72 19.90 -1.58
C ALA A 324 31.15 21.11 -2.40
N SER A 325 32.26 21.74 -2.02
CA SER A 325 32.83 22.89 -2.75
C SER A 325 34.35 22.94 -2.68
N THR A 326 34.96 23.51 -3.72
CA THR A 326 36.42 23.78 -3.80
C THR A 326 36.88 24.97 -2.96
N PHE A 327 35.94 25.73 -2.41
CA PHE A 327 36.17 26.84 -1.49
C PHE A 327 35.52 26.55 -0.13
N ALA A 328 35.96 27.28 0.90
CA ALA A 328 35.45 27.13 2.25
C ALA A 328 34.00 27.60 2.30
N ARG A 329 33.10 26.69 2.67
CA ARG A 329 31.69 26.98 2.88
C ARG A 329 31.31 26.54 4.28
N ASP A 330 30.61 27.42 4.98
CA ASP A 330 30.21 27.16 6.36
C ASP A 330 28.88 26.38 6.36
N TYR A 331 28.98 25.05 6.36
CA TYR A 331 27.84 24.17 6.55
C TYR A 331 27.47 24.12 8.04
N ARG A 332 26.94 25.21 8.62
CA ARG A 332 26.59 25.29 10.05
C ARG A 332 25.50 24.33 10.53
N ASN A 333 24.85 23.60 9.63
CA ASN A 333 23.94 22.52 10.01
C ASN A 333 24.70 21.20 10.16
N LYS A 334 25.64 21.14 11.11
CA LYS A 334 26.14 19.83 11.57
C LYS A 334 24.95 19.13 12.25
N ASN A 335 24.49 18.03 11.65
CA ASN A 335 23.61 17.13 12.37
C ASN A 335 24.35 16.72 13.64
N PRO A 336 23.79 16.94 14.84
CA PRO A 336 24.41 16.41 16.05
C PRO A 336 24.52 14.90 15.86
N GLU A 337 25.73 14.39 16.04
CA GLU A 337 26.03 12.98 15.89
C GLU A 337 25.11 12.17 16.81
N ALA A 338 24.66 11.01 16.33
CA ALA A 338 23.98 10.06 17.22
C ALA A 338 24.91 9.78 18.42
N PRO A 339 24.38 9.71 19.65
CA PRO A 339 25.22 9.50 20.82
C PRO A 339 26.02 8.21 20.62
N CYS A 340 27.33 8.28 20.90
CA CYS A 340 28.19 7.13 20.80
C CYS A 340 27.66 6.01 21.71
N SER A 341 27.53 4.81 21.14
CA SER A 341 27.07 3.61 21.84
C SER A 341 27.89 3.29 23.09
N ASN A 342 29.20 3.59 23.03
CA ASN A 342 30.13 3.40 24.13
C ASN A 342 29.86 4.40 25.24
N GLY A 343 29.20 3.93 26.31
CA GLY A 343 28.96 4.69 27.54
C GLY A 343 27.49 5.06 27.79
N LEU A 344 26.55 4.67 26.91
CA LEU A 344 25.13 4.82 27.20
C LEU A 344 24.70 3.94 28.39
N PRO A 345 23.84 4.43 29.29
CA PRO A 345 23.35 3.68 30.43
C PRO A 345 22.48 2.50 29.96
N LYS A 346 22.69 1.32 30.54
CA LYS A 346 22.12 0.05 30.07
C LYS A 346 21.23 -0.55 31.15
N SER A 347 20.00 -0.86 30.78
CA SER A 347 19.07 -1.57 31.65
C SER A 347 19.44 -3.05 31.79
N SER A 348 18.85 -3.71 32.80
CA SER A 348 18.88 -5.17 32.99
C SER A 348 17.97 -5.94 32.02
N LEU A 349 17.23 -5.25 31.15
CA LEU A 349 16.27 -5.85 30.25
C LEU A 349 16.94 -6.38 28.99
N VAL A 350 16.42 -7.51 28.51
CA VAL A 350 16.89 -8.19 27.30
C VAL A 350 15.75 -8.53 26.37
N LEU A 351 15.96 -8.31 25.07
CA LEU A 351 15.06 -8.78 24.02
C LEU A 351 15.58 -10.10 23.43
N SER A 352 14.72 -11.11 23.41
CA SER A 352 14.98 -12.41 22.77
C SER A 352 13.93 -12.69 21.70
N ALA A 353 14.30 -13.42 20.64
CA ALA A 353 13.44 -13.66 19.49
C ALA A 353 13.13 -15.14 19.31
N LYS A 354 11.89 -15.45 18.91
CA LYS A 354 11.45 -16.79 18.54
C LYS A 354 10.82 -16.75 17.13
N PRO A 355 11.27 -17.60 16.19
CA PRO A 355 10.70 -17.63 14.85
C PRO A 355 9.24 -18.09 14.87
N LEU A 356 8.42 -17.50 14.01
CA LEU A 356 7.06 -17.97 13.77
C LEU A 356 7.10 -19.17 12.80
N PRO A 357 6.52 -20.34 13.16
CA PRO A 357 6.57 -21.54 12.30
C PRO A 357 5.80 -21.42 10.98
N THR A 358 5.01 -20.35 10.79
CA THR A 358 4.11 -20.18 9.63
C THR A 358 4.13 -18.74 9.11
N GLN A 359 3.88 -18.52 7.82
CA GLN A 359 3.63 -17.17 7.24
C GLN A 359 2.27 -16.55 7.70
N LYS A 360 1.70 -17.02 8.81
CA LYS A 360 0.47 -16.49 9.44
C LYS A 360 0.86 -15.42 10.47
N GLY A 361 -0.09 -14.59 10.89
CA GLY A 361 0.20 -13.51 11.86
C GLY A 361 0.72 -12.21 11.23
N ARG A 362 0.86 -12.15 9.89
CA ARG A 362 1.36 -10.97 9.18
C ARG A 362 0.32 -9.87 9.15
N ARG A 363 0.45 -8.93 10.07
CA ARG A 363 -0.33 -7.69 10.14
C ARG A 363 0.53 -6.55 10.65
N ARG A 364 0.10 -5.32 10.40
CA ARG A 364 0.71 -4.09 10.93
C ARG A 364 -0.36 -3.06 11.24
N PHE A 365 -0.10 -2.15 12.19
CA PHE A 365 -1.05 -1.15 12.67
C PHE A 365 -2.34 -1.76 13.26
N ALA A 366 -2.19 -2.92 13.90
CA ALA A 366 -3.23 -3.61 14.66
C ALA A 366 -3.25 -3.12 16.12
N ALA A 367 -4.18 -3.63 16.93
CA ALA A 367 -4.25 -3.32 18.36
C ALA A 367 -4.43 -4.58 19.20
N ILE A 368 -3.94 -4.55 20.44
CA ILE A 368 -4.00 -5.69 21.37
C ILE A 368 -5.32 -5.70 22.12
N VAL A 369 -5.96 -6.86 22.19
CA VAL A 369 -7.14 -7.11 23.01
C VAL A 369 -6.81 -8.15 24.09
N SER A 370 -7.12 -7.83 25.34
CA SER A 370 -6.90 -8.76 26.45
C SER A 370 -7.78 -10.02 26.31
N ASP A 371 -7.22 -11.18 26.64
CA ASP A 371 -7.95 -12.45 26.66
C ASP A 371 -7.81 -13.19 28.00
N SER A 372 -6.61 -13.50 28.48
CA SER A 372 -6.34 -14.04 29.83
C SER A 372 -4.86 -13.88 30.22
N ASP A 373 -4.45 -14.31 31.42
CA ASP A 373 -3.03 -14.33 31.80
C ASP A 373 -2.19 -15.31 30.95
N GLY A 374 -2.85 -16.23 30.24
CA GLY A 374 -2.23 -17.20 29.34
C GLY A 374 -2.44 -16.93 27.86
N SER A 375 -3.14 -15.85 27.49
CA SER A 375 -3.47 -15.56 26.08
C SER A 375 -3.80 -14.10 25.82
N LEU A 376 -3.53 -13.62 24.60
CA LEU A 376 -3.90 -12.29 24.14
C LEU A 376 -4.28 -12.31 22.66
N GLY A 377 -5.18 -11.41 22.25
CA GLY A 377 -5.55 -11.22 20.86
C GLY A 377 -4.86 -10.02 20.23
N ILE A 378 -4.56 -10.09 18.94
CA ILE A 378 -4.15 -8.94 18.11
C ILE A 378 -5.20 -8.74 17.02
N HIS A 379 -5.97 -7.66 17.12
CA HIS A 379 -7.15 -7.40 16.29
C HIS A 379 -6.88 -6.36 15.21
N GLY A 380 -7.49 -6.59 14.03
CA GLY A 380 -7.46 -5.68 12.90
C GLY A 380 -6.06 -5.46 12.31
N GLY A 381 -5.81 -4.26 11.81
CA GLY A 381 -4.58 -3.89 11.12
C GLY A 381 -4.61 -4.19 9.62
N LEU A 382 -3.48 -3.99 8.97
CA LEU A 382 -3.26 -4.24 7.54
C LEU A 382 -2.47 -5.53 7.36
N GLY A 383 -3.09 -6.53 6.72
CA GLY A 383 -2.43 -7.76 6.29
C GLY A 383 -1.70 -7.60 4.95
N SER A 384 -1.38 -8.71 4.29
CA SER A 384 -0.62 -8.68 3.03
C SER A 384 -1.35 -8.05 1.83
N GLN A 385 -2.69 -8.01 1.85
CA GLN A 385 -3.47 -7.49 0.72
C GLN A 385 -4.57 -6.51 1.14
N TYR A 386 -5.14 -6.68 2.33
CA TYR A 386 -6.29 -5.92 2.79
C TYR A 386 -6.24 -5.67 4.29
N ARG A 387 -7.04 -4.70 4.74
CA ARG A 387 -7.30 -4.46 6.17
C ARG A 387 -8.09 -5.64 6.72
N LEU A 388 -7.78 -6.05 7.94
CA LEU A 388 -8.33 -7.23 8.58
C LEU A 388 -9.44 -6.83 9.57
N SER A 389 -10.46 -7.68 9.68
CA SER A 389 -11.41 -7.72 10.80
C SER A 389 -11.13 -8.90 11.74
N SER A 390 -10.14 -9.75 11.41
CA SER A 390 -9.78 -10.92 12.20
C SER A 390 -8.93 -10.57 13.41
N THR A 391 -8.88 -11.49 14.37
CA THR A 391 -8.03 -11.41 15.56
C THR A 391 -7.13 -12.63 15.61
N ASP A 392 -5.81 -12.41 15.65
CA ASP A 392 -4.83 -13.48 15.87
C ASP A 392 -4.67 -13.73 17.37
N LEU A 393 -4.74 -14.99 17.80
CA LEU A 393 -4.63 -15.38 19.22
C LEU A 393 -3.23 -15.87 19.52
N TYR A 394 -2.54 -15.19 20.42
CA TYR A 394 -1.23 -15.57 20.95
C TYR A 394 -1.43 -16.20 22.32
N VAL A 395 -0.75 -17.32 22.57
CA VAL A 395 -0.92 -18.10 23.81
C VAL A 395 0.40 -18.47 24.45
N ARG A 396 0.36 -18.60 25.77
CA ARG A 396 1.46 -18.97 26.64
C ARG A 396 1.48 -20.50 26.85
N GLY A 397 2.54 -21.16 26.38
CA GLY A 397 2.73 -22.61 26.48
C GLY A 397 1.72 -23.44 25.66
N GLU A 398 1.78 -24.77 25.80
CA GLU A 398 0.98 -25.71 24.98
C GLU A 398 -0.44 -25.98 25.53
N LYS A 399 -0.75 -25.52 26.74
CA LYS A 399 -2.01 -25.88 27.43
C LYS A 399 -3.22 -25.07 26.97
N VAL A 400 -3.01 -23.89 26.38
CA VAL A 400 -4.10 -23.00 25.93
C VAL A 400 -4.38 -23.23 24.45
N THR A 401 -5.60 -23.66 24.14
CA THR A 401 -6.00 -24.07 22.77
C THR A 401 -7.09 -23.21 22.14
N LYS A 402 -7.66 -22.26 22.89
CA LYS A 402 -8.72 -21.34 22.47
C LYS A 402 -8.73 -20.09 23.36
N SER A 403 -9.42 -19.04 22.91
CA SER A 403 -9.61 -17.84 23.72
C SER A 403 -10.50 -18.12 24.93
N VAL A 404 -10.25 -17.40 26.03
CA VAL A 404 -11.05 -17.46 27.26
C VAL A 404 -12.24 -16.50 27.16
N ARG A 405 -11.98 -15.31 26.62
CA ARG A 405 -12.93 -14.24 26.38
C ARG A 405 -13.32 -14.21 24.90
N THR A 406 -14.45 -13.56 24.63
CA THR A 406 -14.93 -13.33 23.27
C THR A 406 -14.02 -12.31 22.60
N LEU A 407 -13.37 -12.74 21.53
CA LEU A 407 -12.58 -11.85 20.68
C LEU A 407 -13.50 -10.94 19.86
N PRO A 408 -13.01 -9.78 19.38
CA PRO A 408 -13.77 -8.92 18.49
C PRO A 408 -14.40 -9.70 17.33
N PRO A 409 -15.73 -9.61 17.13
CA PRO A 409 -16.43 -10.36 16.10
C PRO A 409 -16.20 -9.76 14.70
N GLN A 410 -16.42 -10.58 13.67
CA GLN A 410 -16.17 -10.21 12.26
C GLN A 410 -17.11 -9.10 11.73
N ASN A 411 -18.21 -8.79 12.44
CA ASN A 411 -19.09 -7.68 12.07
C ASN A 411 -18.51 -6.31 12.45
N ILE A 412 -17.43 -6.26 13.23
CA ILE A 412 -16.65 -5.03 13.41
C ILE A 412 -15.88 -4.78 12.10
N PRO A 413 -16.11 -3.65 11.40
CA PRO A 413 -15.50 -3.40 10.10
C PRO A 413 -13.96 -3.47 10.12
N PRO A 414 -13.33 -3.96 9.04
CA PRO A 414 -11.87 -3.98 8.93
C PRO A 414 -11.24 -2.59 9.07
N ARG A 415 -10.26 -2.46 9.97
CA ARG A 415 -9.67 -1.16 10.36
C ARG A 415 -8.20 -1.28 10.73
N MET A 416 -7.49 -0.17 10.68
CA MET A 416 -6.11 -0.03 11.17
C MET A 416 -5.94 1.31 11.90
N CYS A 417 -4.86 1.45 12.67
CA CYS A 417 -4.56 2.68 13.42
C CYS A 417 -5.69 3.10 14.40
N HIS A 418 -6.38 2.10 14.95
CA HIS A 418 -7.36 2.21 16.04
C HIS A 418 -6.68 1.87 17.37
N THR A 419 -7.28 2.22 18.49
CA THR A 419 -6.83 1.77 19.80
C THR A 419 -7.78 0.73 20.37
N ILE A 420 -7.24 -0.14 21.23
CA ILE A 420 -8.02 -1.00 22.12
C ILE A 420 -7.50 -0.76 23.53
N THR A 421 -8.36 -0.24 24.40
CA THR A 421 -8.03 0.04 25.80
C THR A 421 -8.68 -1.01 26.68
N ASN A 422 -7.88 -1.70 27.50
CA ASN A 422 -8.38 -2.66 28.47
C ASN A 422 -8.88 -1.95 29.73
N LEU A 423 -9.98 -2.45 30.27
CA LEU A 423 -10.65 -2.00 31.50
C LEU A 423 -10.69 -3.18 32.50
N LYS A 424 -11.15 -2.97 33.73
CA LYS A 424 -11.35 -4.03 34.73
C LYS A 424 -12.36 -5.07 34.25
N ASP A 425 -12.30 -6.22 34.92
CA ASP A 425 -13.18 -7.38 34.71
C ASP A 425 -13.13 -7.93 33.27
N GLY A 426 -12.04 -7.64 32.54
CA GLY A 426 -11.87 -8.06 31.16
C GLY A 426 -12.72 -7.29 30.16
N ARG A 427 -13.24 -6.12 30.50
CA ARG A 427 -13.84 -5.20 29.53
C ARG A 427 -12.74 -4.60 28.63
N SER A 428 -13.11 -4.24 27.40
CA SER A 428 -12.20 -3.60 26.45
C SER A 428 -12.98 -2.66 25.53
N LEU A 429 -12.40 -1.51 25.20
CA LEU A 429 -12.99 -0.52 24.31
C LEU A 429 -12.16 -0.38 23.03
N ILE A 430 -12.75 -0.64 21.87
CA ILE A 430 -12.22 -0.31 20.54
C ILE A 430 -12.64 1.12 20.20
N VAL A 431 -11.69 1.96 19.77
CA VAL A 431 -11.95 3.35 19.42
C VAL A 431 -11.44 3.67 18.01
N GLY A 432 -12.34 4.13 17.15
CA GLY A 432 -12.04 4.72 15.85
C GLY A 432 -11.18 3.86 14.92
N GLY A 433 -10.17 4.51 14.32
CA GLY A 433 -9.29 3.93 13.29
C GLY A 433 -9.63 4.44 11.90
N ARG A 434 -9.11 3.78 10.88
CA ARG A 434 -9.41 4.14 9.48
C ARG A 434 -9.51 2.95 8.54
N ALA A 435 -10.29 3.15 7.48
CA ALA A 435 -10.25 2.33 6.27
C ALA A 435 -9.17 2.88 5.31
N SER A 436 -9.21 4.15 4.94
CA SER A 436 -8.15 4.83 4.18
C SER A 436 -7.75 6.11 4.89
N PRO A 437 -6.62 6.76 4.53
CA PRO A 437 -6.28 8.05 5.14
C PRO A 437 -7.37 9.13 5.00
N ALA A 438 -8.28 9.00 4.02
CA ALA A 438 -9.44 9.86 3.82
C ALA A 438 -10.77 9.30 4.39
N ALA A 439 -10.74 8.12 5.00
CA ALA A 439 -11.91 7.43 5.56
C ALA A 439 -11.62 6.98 6.99
N SER A 440 -11.54 7.95 7.90
CA SER A 440 -11.46 7.71 9.33
C SER A 440 -12.80 7.26 9.90
N LEU A 441 -12.76 6.56 11.03
CA LEU A 441 -13.89 5.91 11.67
C LEU A 441 -14.20 6.61 13.01
N SER A 442 -15.48 6.78 13.30
CA SER A 442 -15.97 7.29 14.60
C SER A 442 -16.60 6.21 15.47
N ASP A 443 -16.86 5.02 14.94
CA ASP A 443 -17.54 3.97 15.67
C ASP A 443 -16.65 3.40 16.79
N CYS A 444 -17.29 3.09 17.91
CA CYS A 444 -16.66 2.56 19.11
C CYS A 444 -17.37 1.27 19.53
N TRP A 445 -16.61 0.30 20.05
CA TRP A 445 -17.16 -0.99 20.46
C TRP A 445 -16.64 -1.36 21.84
N ILE A 446 -17.53 -1.82 22.72
CA ILE A 446 -17.17 -2.28 24.05
C ILE A 446 -17.48 -3.77 24.22
N ARG A 447 -16.54 -4.50 24.84
CA ARG A 447 -16.79 -5.81 25.41
C ARG A 447 -17.33 -5.65 26.82
N GLN A 448 -18.61 -6.00 27.02
CA GLN A 448 -19.27 -6.04 28.33
C GLN A 448 -19.99 -7.38 28.48
N ASP A 449 -19.88 -8.01 29.65
CA ASP A 449 -20.43 -9.35 29.92
C ASP A 449 -19.98 -10.38 28.87
N ASN A 450 -18.72 -10.27 28.44
CA ASN A 450 -18.12 -11.09 27.40
C ASN A 450 -18.80 -11.01 26.02
N VAL A 451 -19.53 -9.92 25.74
CA VAL A 451 -20.18 -9.65 24.45
C VAL A 451 -19.74 -8.29 23.91
N TRP A 452 -19.40 -8.24 22.62
CA TRP A 452 -19.08 -6.99 21.93
C TRP A 452 -20.37 -6.29 21.47
N LYS A 453 -20.48 -5.00 21.78
CA LYS A 453 -21.59 -4.13 21.35
C LYS A 453 -21.05 -2.78 20.92
N GLU A 454 -21.71 -2.15 19.97
CA GLU A 454 -21.44 -0.76 19.62
C GLU A 454 -21.79 0.14 20.81
N THR A 455 -20.99 1.19 21.04
CA THR A 455 -21.20 2.21 22.07
C THR A 455 -21.12 3.60 21.44
N TYR A 456 -21.14 4.64 22.27
CA TYR A 456 -21.15 6.04 21.83
C TYR A 456 -20.02 6.33 20.83
N PRO A 457 -20.34 6.85 19.63
CA PRO A 457 -19.34 7.18 18.63
C PRO A 457 -18.54 8.43 19.02
N LEU A 458 -17.32 8.52 18.53
CA LEU A 458 -16.48 9.72 18.66
C LEU A 458 -17.17 10.95 18.03
N PRO A 459 -17.07 12.15 18.64
CA PRO A 459 -17.60 13.37 18.03
C PRO A 459 -16.99 13.69 16.66
N VAL A 460 -15.71 13.36 16.49
CA VAL A 460 -14.97 13.50 15.23
C VAL A 460 -14.29 12.16 14.90
N PRO A 461 -14.56 11.56 13.72
CA PRO A 461 -13.91 10.35 13.27
C PRO A 461 -12.38 10.51 13.21
N ARG A 462 -11.62 9.60 13.84
CA ARG A 462 -10.16 9.76 13.96
C ARG A 462 -9.37 8.46 13.93
N PHE A 463 -8.12 8.55 13.48
CA PHE A 463 -7.13 7.47 13.51
C PHE A 463 -5.78 8.00 14.01
N ARG A 464 -4.88 7.08 14.42
CA ARG A 464 -3.59 7.44 15.06
C ARG A 464 -3.75 8.38 16.25
N HIS A 465 -4.89 8.32 16.94
CA HIS A 465 -5.02 8.90 18.26
C HIS A 465 -4.35 7.96 19.27
N CYS A 466 -4.01 8.50 20.44
CA CYS A 466 -3.56 7.68 21.56
C CYS A 466 -4.69 7.52 22.58
N ALA A 467 -4.70 6.40 23.30
CA ALA A 467 -5.72 6.11 24.29
C ALA A 467 -5.13 5.41 25.50
N THR A 468 -5.59 5.74 26.71
CA THR A 468 -5.19 5.09 27.95
C THR A 468 -6.38 4.95 28.92
N HIS A 469 -6.31 3.92 29.77
CA HIS A 469 -7.24 3.74 30.87
C HIS A 469 -7.00 4.80 31.96
N VAL A 470 -8.09 5.30 32.55
CA VAL A 470 -8.08 6.25 33.68
C VAL A 470 -9.16 5.82 34.68
N GLN A 471 -8.83 5.84 35.97
CA GLN A 471 -9.78 5.60 37.05
C GLN A 471 -9.96 6.89 37.87
N LEU A 472 -11.20 7.38 37.94
CA LEU A 472 -11.60 8.55 38.73
C LEU A 472 -12.55 8.11 39.83
N GLN A 473 -12.33 8.57 41.07
CA GLN A 473 -13.09 8.13 42.25
C GLN A 473 -12.99 6.59 42.46
N GLU A 474 -13.55 6.02 43.52
CA GLU A 474 -13.21 4.62 43.89
C GLU A 474 -13.64 3.56 42.85
N ASP A 475 -14.61 3.82 41.95
CA ASP A 475 -15.12 2.78 41.02
C ASP A 475 -15.38 3.18 39.54
N ALA A 476 -15.26 4.45 39.14
CA ALA A 476 -15.61 4.84 37.76
C ALA A 476 -14.42 4.74 36.78
N GLU A 477 -14.45 3.74 35.90
CA GLU A 477 -13.45 3.53 34.84
C GLU A 477 -13.75 4.34 33.58
N HIS A 478 -12.71 4.98 33.05
CA HIS A 478 -12.79 5.86 31.90
C HIS A 478 -11.70 5.53 30.88
N VAL A 479 -11.88 5.97 29.63
CA VAL A 479 -10.84 5.94 28.60
C VAL A 479 -10.53 7.37 28.15
N LEU A 480 -9.28 7.78 28.33
CA LEU A 480 -8.78 9.07 27.86
C LEU A 480 -8.21 8.92 26.45
N VAL A 481 -8.65 9.79 25.53
CA VAL A 481 -8.19 9.85 24.14
C VAL A 481 -7.64 11.24 23.86
N TYR A 482 -6.52 11.30 23.13
CA TYR A 482 -5.92 12.55 22.68
C TYR A 482 -5.45 12.48 21.23
N GLY A 483 -5.65 13.59 20.52
CA GLY A 483 -5.12 13.83 19.19
C GLY A 483 -5.66 12.91 18.10
N GLY A 484 -4.82 12.62 17.11
CA GLY A 484 -5.16 11.84 15.92
C GLY A 484 -5.44 12.71 14.68
N LYS A 485 -5.72 12.06 13.55
CA LYS A 485 -6.09 12.73 12.28
C LYS A 485 -7.55 12.50 11.93
N SER A 486 -8.22 13.54 11.44
CA SER A 486 -9.60 13.50 10.94
C SER A 486 -9.69 12.95 9.51
N ASN A 487 -10.91 12.75 9.01
CA ASN A 487 -11.14 12.34 7.60
C ASN A 487 -10.72 13.41 6.59
N LYS A 488 -10.64 14.68 7.02
CA LYS A 488 -10.16 15.81 6.22
C LYS A 488 -8.64 15.96 6.25
N GLY A 489 -7.93 15.12 7.01
CA GLY A 489 -6.47 15.20 7.17
C GLY A 489 -6.01 16.20 8.24
N GLU A 490 -6.93 16.84 8.95
CA GLU A 490 -6.65 17.77 10.04
C GLU A 490 -6.11 17.03 11.26
N THR A 491 -5.08 17.57 11.89
CA THR A 491 -4.50 17.07 13.13
C THR A 491 -5.27 17.62 14.32
N LEU A 492 -5.80 16.72 15.15
CA LEU A 492 -6.63 17.03 16.29
C LEU A 492 -5.79 17.26 17.56
N GLY A 493 -6.33 18.01 18.51
CA GLY A 493 -5.70 18.26 19.83
C GLY A 493 -6.69 18.32 20.98
N ASP A 494 -7.92 17.85 20.76
CA ASP A 494 -8.91 17.73 21.81
C ASP A 494 -8.62 16.52 22.72
N TRP A 495 -8.97 16.67 24.00
CA TRP A 495 -8.91 15.63 25.00
C TRP A 495 -10.31 15.12 25.27
N LEU A 496 -10.55 13.83 25.00
CA LEU A 496 -11.84 13.19 25.17
C LEU A 496 -11.76 12.15 26.27
N LEU A 497 -12.72 12.17 27.18
CA LEU A 497 -12.88 11.19 28.24
C LEU A 497 -14.18 10.41 28.00
N TRP A 498 -14.06 9.11 27.81
CA TRP A 498 -15.19 8.20 27.67
C TRP A 498 -15.61 7.64 29.02
N ASP A 499 -16.92 7.59 29.26
CA ASP A 499 -17.57 6.85 30.33
C ASP A 499 -18.66 5.93 29.74
N VAL A 500 -18.88 4.78 30.39
CA VAL A 500 -19.84 3.77 29.92
C VAL A 500 -21.30 4.27 29.91
N GLN A 501 -21.65 5.17 30.83
CA GLN A 501 -23.02 5.69 30.95
C GLN A 501 -23.21 6.94 30.08
N GLN A 502 -22.21 7.84 30.07
CA GLN A 502 -22.31 9.18 29.51
C GLN A 502 -21.67 9.32 28.12
N GLY A 503 -20.89 8.34 27.66
CA GLY A 503 -20.16 8.43 26.39
C GLY A 503 -18.97 9.40 26.46
N TRP A 504 -18.70 10.09 25.35
CA TRP A 504 -17.53 10.97 25.22
C TRP A 504 -17.79 12.38 25.75
N GLN A 505 -16.89 12.87 26.59
CA GLN A 505 -16.87 14.23 27.13
C GLN A 505 -15.56 14.92 26.78
N THR A 506 -15.62 16.16 26.30
CA THR A 506 -14.42 16.98 26.10
C THR A 506 -13.94 17.51 27.44
N LEU A 507 -12.65 17.35 27.74
CA LEU A 507 -12.03 17.89 28.95
C LEU A 507 -11.56 19.33 28.74
N GLU A 508 -11.78 20.17 29.76
CA GLU A 508 -11.16 21.49 29.82
C GLU A 508 -9.65 21.33 30.09
N VAL A 509 -8.82 21.95 29.25
CA VAL A 509 -7.36 21.89 29.36
C VAL A 509 -6.87 22.99 30.29
N VAL A 510 -6.10 22.62 31.31
CA VAL A 510 -5.43 23.53 32.23
C VAL A 510 -3.92 23.33 32.08
N SER A 511 -3.25 24.27 31.44
CA SER A 511 -1.79 24.23 31.27
C SER A 511 -1.19 25.64 31.25
N GLU A 512 0.08 25.74 31.65
CA GLU A 512 0.87 26.97 31.56
C GLU A 512 1.47 27.17 30.15
N ALA A 513 1.50 26.12 29.33
CA ALA A 513 2.07 26.13 27.99
C ALA A 513 1.10 25.50 26.98
N ASP A 514 1.16 25.98 25.74
CA ASP A 514 0.32 25.47 24.66
C ASP A 514 0.83 24.11 24.19
N ILE A 515 -0.04 23.11 24.25
CA ILE A 515 0.26 21.79 23.71
C ILE A 515 -0.12 21.71 22.22
N PRO A 516 0.82 21.40 21.31
CA PRO A 516 0.52 21.37 19.89
C PRO A 516 -0.35 20.16 19.52
N THR A 517 -1.25 20.36 18.54
CA THR A 517 -2.04 19.28 17.95
C THR A 517 -1.12 18.22 17.34
N ARG A 518 -1.43 16.94 17.54
CA ARG A 518 -0.58 15.85 17.05
C ARG A 518 -1.34 14.56 16.79
N PHE A 519 -0.76 13.73 15.94
CA PHE A 519 -1.20 12.36 15.69
C PHE A 519 -0.02 11.38 15.84
N GLY A 520 -0.32 10.14 16.18
CA GLY A 520 0.67 9.08 16.41
C GLY A 520 1.53 9.27 17.66
N ALA A 521 1.05 10.06 18.64
CA ALA A 521 1.71 10.24 19.92
C ALA A 521 1.59 9.00 20.81
N SER A 522 2.46 8.91 21.80
CA SER A 522 2.41 7.87 22.84
C SER A 522 1.83 8.45 24.12
N ILE A 523 0.85 7.76 24.71
CA ILE A 523 0.29 8.11 26.02
C ILE A 523 0.34 6.89 26.93
N VAL A 524 0.68 7.10 28.19
CA VAL A 524 0.77 6.04 29.18
C VAL A 524 0.27 6.55 30.53
N SER A 525 -0.46 5.68 31.25
CA SER A 525 -0.83 5.92 32.66
C SER A 525 0.22 5.32 33.58
N ILE A 526 0.61 6.08 34.61
CA ILE A 526 1.51 5.61 35.68
C ILE A 526 0.77 5.53 37.02
N GLY A 527 -0.20 6.42 37.23
CA GLY A 527 -1.14 6.36 38.35
C GLY A 527 -2.55 5.97 37.91
N SER A 528 -3.52 6.18 38.80
CA SER A 528 -4.94 6.01 38.49
C SER A 528 -5.48 7.10 37.54
N SER A 529 -4.98 8.32 37.69
CA SER A 529 -5.49 9.51 36.99
C SER A 529 -4.39 10.40 36.41
N SER A 530 -3.16 9.90 36.31
CA SER A 530 -2.01 10.65 35.82
C SER A 530 -1.03 9.77 35.05
N GLY A 531 -0.24 10.42 34.19
CA GLY A 531 0.75 9.75 33.37
C GLY A 531 1.51 10.72 32.47
N TYR A 532 2.05 10.19 31.36
CA TYR A 532 2.86 10.97 30.42
C TYR A 532 2.35 10.87 28.99
N LEU A 533 2.61 11.93 28.23
CA LEU A 533 2.35 12.07 26.80
C LEU A 533 3.64 12.59 26.12
N PHE A 534 4.04 11.96 25.02
CA PHE A 534 5.23 12.34 24.27
C PHE A 534 5.16 11.86 22.81
N GLY A 535 6.00 12.45 21.96
CA GLY A 535 6.09 12.08 20.55
C GLY A 535 4.87 12.52 19.74
N GLY A 536 4.64 11.81 18.63
CA GLY A 536 3.66 12.18 17.61
C GLY A 536 4.16 13.25 16.65
N MET A 537 3.38 13.48 15.61
CA MET A 537 3.69 14.45 14.55
C MET A 537 2.66 15.55 14.50
N THR A 538 3.12 16.77 14.26
CA THR A 538 2.28 17.94 13.95
C THR A 538 1.76 17.89 12.50
N GLN A 539 0.84 18.80 12.14
CA GLN A 539 0.24 18.86 10.80
C GLN A 539 1.27 18.95 9.67
N ASP A 540 2.40 19.61 9.91
CA ASP A 540 3.49 19.77 8.94
C ASP A 540 4.42 18.56 8.86
N GLY A 541 4.08 17.47 9.53
CA GLY A 541 4.82 16.21 9.45
C GLY A 541 6.17 16.25 10.16
N ILE A 542 6.27 17.01 11.26
CA ILE A 542 7.45 17.08 12.13
C ILE A 542 7.17 16.36 13.46
N ILE A 543 8.09 15.50 13.86
CA ILE A 543 7.99 14.74 15.12
C ILE A 543 8.31 15.63 16.31
N GLN A 544 7.46 15.58 17.34
CA GLN A 544 7.63 16.35 18.56
C GLN A 544 8.56 15.63 19.54
N THR A 545 9.48 16.38 20.15
CA THR A 545 10.44 15.90 21.19
C THR A 545 10.14 16.46 22.58
N ASP A 546 8.93 16.98 22.76
CA ASP A 546 8.43 17.44 24.04
C ASP A 546 7.95 16.28 24.94
N PHE A 547 7.91 16.53 26.24
CA PHE A 547 7.56 15.52 27.23
C PHE A 547 6.62 16.10 28.29
N TRP A 548 5.39 15.60 28.34
CA TRP A 548 4.30 16.18 29.12
C TRP A 548 3.81 15.22 30.18
N LYS A 549 3.61 15.72 31.40
CA LYS A 549 2.84 15.05 32.45
C LYS A 549 1.39 15.48 32.34
N TRP A 550 0.46 14.52 32.30
CA TRP A 550 -0.97 14.78 32.33
C TRP A 550 -1.60 14.29 33.63
N THR A 551 -2.64 14.97 34.10
CA THR A 551 -3.43 14.57 35.27
C THR A 551 -4.91 14.94 35.07
N VAL A 552 -5.80 13.97 35.16
CA VAL A 552 -7.25 14.19 35.08
C VAL A 552 -7.80 14.48 36.48
N LYS A 553 -8.54 15.58 36.64
CA LYS A 553 -9.13 16.00 37.91
C LYS A 553 -10.61 16.31 37.75
N VAL A 554 -11.36 16.21 38.85
CA VAL A 554 -12.76 16.65 38.94
C VAL A 554 -12.81 17.86 39.86
N ARG A 555 -13.31 19.01 39.37
CA ARG A 555 -13.52 20.21 40.19
C ARG A 555 -14.69 20.00 41.17
N GLU A 556 -14.80 20.85 42.18
CA GLU A 556 -15.95 20.88 43.10
C GLU A 556 -17.29 21.04 42.37
N SER A 557 -17.30 21.71 41.21
CA SER A 557 -18.46 21.85 40.31
C SER A 557 -18.88 20.55 39.60
N GLY A 558 -18.11 19.47 39.72
CA GLY A 558 -18.27 18.23 38.94
C GLY A 558 -17.64 18.27 37.54
N THR A 559 -17.10 19.42 37.12
CA THR A 559 -16.42 19.56 35.82
C THR A 559 -15.12 18.76 35.80
N LYS A 560 -14.95 17.91 34.78
CA LYS A 560 -13.73 17.14 34.56
C LYS A 560 -12.73 17.97 33.74
N ILE A 561 -11.50 18.07 34.23
CA ILE A 561 -10.42 18.83 33.59
C ILE A 561 -9.20 17.93 33.36
N ILE A 562 -8.34 18.32 32.44
CA ILE A 562 -7.00 17.77 32.30
C ILE A 562 -5.95 18.84 32.58
N GLN A 563 -5.11 18.58 33.57
CA GLN A 563 -3.96 19.40 33.90
C GLN A 563 -2.72 18.87 33.16
N LEU A 564 -2.00 19.75 32.46
CA LEU A 564 -0.79 19.42 31.71
C LEU A 564 0.40 20.24 32.22
N ILE A 565 1.52 19.56 32.48
CA ILE A 565 2.79 20.16 32.91
C ILE A 565 3.87 19.73 31.92
N GLU A 566 4.57 20.71 31.34
CA GLU A 566 5.69 20.45 30.44
C GLU A 566 6.96 20.13 31.25
N HIS A 567 7.65 19.04 30.88
CA HIS A 567 8.91 18.64 31.49
C HIS A 567 10.06 18.48 30.48
N THR A 568 9.91 19.02 29.26
CA THR A 568 10.90 18.89 28.18
C THR A 568 12.30 19.31 28.60
N SER A 569 12.47 20.51 29.17
CA SER A 569 13.79 21.01 29.59
C SER A 569 14.41 20.14 30.68
N LYS A 570 13.60 19.74 31.68
CA LYS A 570 14.02 18.87 32.77
C LYS A 570 14.52 17.50 32.26
N LEU A 571 13.87 16.96 31.23
CA LEU A 571 14.27 15.70 30.60
C LEU A 571 15.59 15.85 29.83
N ARG A 572 15.76 16.95 29.10
CA ARG A 572 17.00 17.27 28.36
C ARG A 572 18.19 17.45 29.29
N ASP A 573 17.98 18.08 30.45
CA ASP A 573 19.02 18.27 31.46
C ASP A 573 19.41 16.93 32.13
N ALA A 574 18.45 16.01 32.25
CA ALA A 574 18.68 14.71 32.88
C ALA A 574 19.40 13.71 31.96
N THR A 575 19.11 13.70 30.65
CA THR A 575 19.62 12.68 29.73
C THR A 575 19.92 13.18 28.31
N THR A 576 20.98 12.62 27.71
CA THR A 576 21.33 12.80 26.30
C THR A 576 20.41 12.03 25.34
N LEU A 577 19.55 11.14 25.87
CA LEU A 577 18.61 10.34 25.09
C LEU A 577 17.24 11.01 24.88
N SER A 578 17.05 12.23 25.40
CA SER A 578 15.79 12.99 25.34
C SER A 578 15.21 13.12 23.92
N ASP A 579 16.04 13.41 22.92
CA ASP A 579 15.62 13.53 21.51
C ASP A 579 15.10 12.21 20.89
N TYR A 580 15.35 11.05 21.53
CA TYR A 580 14.94 9.72 21.06
C TYR A 580 13.69 9.18 21.77
N ILE A 581 13.17 9.90 22.76
CA ILE A 581 11.91 9.56 23.46
C ILE A 581 10.70 9.98 22.62
N GLY A 582 10.77 11.16 22.00
CA GLY A 582 9.76 11.66 21.08
C GLY A 582 9.74 10.86 19.78
N ARG A 583 8.73 10.00 19.60
CA ARG A 583 8.61 9.10 18.45
C ARG A 583 7.25 9.13 17.79
N PHE A 584 7.21 8.74 16.52
CA PHE A 584 5.99 8.44 15.80
C PHE A 584 5.92 6.95 15.45
N GLY A 585 4.78 6.32 15.71
CA GLY A 585 4.56 4.89 15.44
C GLY A 585 5.25 3.95 16.44
N ALA A 586 5.74 4.47 17.57
CA ALA A 586 6.24 3.66 18.67
C ALA A 586 5.09 2.98 19.41
N SER A 587 5.38 1.82 20.01
CA SER A 587 4.51 1.20 21.00
C SER A 587 5.10 1.37 22.39
N VAL A 588 4.24 1.41 23.40
CA VAL A 588 4.64 1.61 24.79
C VAL A 588 4.07 0.48 25.65
N SER A 589 4.93 -0.06 26.51
CA SER A 589 4.56 -1.11 27.48
C SER A 589 5.07 -0.74 28.86
N VAL A 590 4.35 -1.16 29.90
CA VAL A 590 4.79 -1.03 31.30
C VAL A 590 5.02 -2.43 31.87
N ILE A 591 6.24 -2.69 32.34
CA ILE A 591 6.61 -3.93 33.04
C ILE A 591 7.29 -3.54 34.36
N SER A 592 6.87 -4.11 35.48
CA SER A 592 7.38 -3.78 36.82
C SER A 592 7.35 -2.24 37.05
N ASP A 593 8.47 -1.63 37.42
CA ASP A 593 8.65 -0.18 37.56
C ASP A 593 9.28 0.46 36.31
N SER A 594 9.08 -0.15 35.14
CA SER A 594 9.76 0.21 33.90
C SER A 594 8.75 0.57 32.80
N LEU A 595 8.88 1.79 32.28
CA LEU A 595 8.20 2.26 31.08
C LEU A 595 9.09 1.98 29.86
N ILE A 596 8.60 1.18 28.92
CA ILE A 596 9.36 0.78 27.73
C ILE A 596 8.79 1.45 26.48
N ILE A 597 9.65 2.11 25.71
CA ILE A 597 9.33 2.70 24.41
C ILE A 597 9.98 1.83 23.32
N ILE A 598 9.17 1.28 22.42
CA ILE A 598 9.61 0.28 21.43
C ILE A 598 9.34 0.78 20.03
N GLY A 599 10.39 0.88 19.22
CA GLY A 599 10.30 1.12 17.79
C GLY A 599 9.83 2.52 17.40
N GLY A 600 9.24 2.64 16.21
CA GLY A 600 8.86 3.91 15.61
C GLY A 600 10.03 4.65 14.97
N ILE A 601 9.77 5.89 14.57
CA ILE A 601 10.75 6.81 13.98
C ILE A 601 10.90 8.05 14.87
N SER A 602 12.05 8.72 14.80
CA SER A 602 12.33 9.96 15.55
C SER A 602 12.53 11.14 14.61
N VAL A 603 12.60 12.36 15.18
CA VAL A 603 12.95 13.56 14.41
C VAL A 603 14.33 13.42 13.73
N ARG A 604 15.22 12.57 14.25
CA ARG A 604 16.54 12.27 13.68
C ARG A 604 16.50 11.18 12.59
N GLY A 605 15.33 10.60 12.31
CA GLY A 605 15.14 9.57 11.29
C GLY A 605 14.91 8.18 11.88
N ILE A 606 15.51 7.17 11.25
CA ILE A 606 15.46 5.81 11.78
C ILE A 606 16.25 5.70 13.09
N LEU A 607 15.84 4.76 13.92
CA LEU A 607 16.56 4.41 15.13
C LEU A 607 17.67 3.40 14.80
N THR A 608 18.86 3.64 15.32
CA THR A 608 19.91 2.61 15.30
C THR A 608 19.51 1.46 16.21
N HIS A 609 20.09 0.28 16.00
CA HIS A 609 19.80 -0.94 16.74
C HIS A 609 19.75 -0.75 18.27
N GLU A 610 20.65 0.05 18.83
CA GLU A 610 20.72 0.30 20.28
C GLU A 610 19.65 1.25 20.81
N LEU A 611 19.09 2.09 19.93
CA LEU A 611 18.08 3.10 20.28
C LEU A 611 16.66 2.62 19.98
N GLU A 612 16.48 1.45 19.38
CA GLU A 612 15.17 0.89 19.04
C GLU A 612 14.28 0.71 20.28
N ILE A 613 14.86 0.41 21.44
CA ILE A 613 14.14 0.18 22.69
C ILE A 613 14.76 1.01 23.81
N LEU A 614 13.94 1.88 24.41
CA LEU A 614 14.32 2.68 25.57
C LEU A 614 13.53 2.23 26.81
N HIS A 615 14.21 2.26 27.94
CA HIS A 615 13.70 2.02 29.28
C HIS A 615 13.67 3.34 30.05
N LEU A 616 12.53 3.64 30.69
CA LEU A 616 12.38 4.77 31.60
C LEU A 616 11.95 4.28 32.98
N ASN A 617 12.60 4.76 34.04
CA ASN A 617 12.30 4.37 35.42
C ASN A 617 11.04 5.10 35.94
N ILE A 618 9.97 4.35 36.22
CA ILE A 618 8.69 4.90 36.67
C ILE A 618 8.78 5.56 38.05
N ALA A 619 9.55 4.98 38.97
CA ALA A 619 9.70 5.54 40.31
C ALA A 619 10.40 6.92 40.27
N GLU A 620 11.43 7.06 39.43
CA GLU A 620 12.09 8.35 39.21
C GLU A 620 11.19 9.35 38.49
N LEU A 621 10.40 8.90 37.50
CA LEU A 621 9.39 9.72 36.84
C LEU A 621 8.37 10.25 37.86
N ALA A 622 7.81 9.38 38.69
CA ALA A 622 6.80 9.72 39.69
C ALA A 622 7.33 10.67 40.79
N GLN A 623 8.58 10.48 41.24
CA GLN A 623 9.24 11.36 42.21
C GLN A 623 9.81 12.63 41.58
N GLU A 624 9.82 12.72 40.26
CA GLU A 624 10.34 13.87 39.53
C GLU A 624 11.82 14.18 39.82
N LYS A 625 12.62 13.14 40.14
CA LYS A 625 14.05 13.22 40.46
C LYS A 625 14.89 12.58 39.36
N TRP A 626 14.97 13.26 38.22
CA TRP A 626 15.56 12.69 37.01
C TRP A 626 17.07 12.92 36.95
N ASN A 627 17.79 11.91 36.48
CA ASN A 627 19.23 11.88 36.33
C ASN A 627 19.59 11.06 35.07
N SER A 628 20.88 10.83 34.83
CA SER A 628 21.36 10.12 33.65
C SER A 628 20.87 8.67 33.54
N LEU A 629 20.44 8.05 34.63
CA LEU A 629 19.89 6.68 34.69
C LEU A 629 18.35 6.65 34.54
N THR A 630 17.69 7.80 34.45
CA THR A 630 16.24 7.86 34.23
C THR A 630 15.84 7.24 32.90
N VAL A 631 16.74 7.28 31.90
CA VAL A 631 16.52 6.77 30.55
C VAL A 631 17.71 5.90 30.17
N GLU A 632 17.44 4.65 29.83
CA GLU A 632 18.45 3.64 29.51
C GLU A 632 18.13 2.91 28.21
N ILE A 633 19.15 2.36 27.56
CA ILE A 633 18.96 1.46 26.41
C ILE A 633 18.71 0.02 26.88
N VAL A 634 17.97 -0.74 26.07
CA VAL A 634 17.72 -2.18 26.29
C VAL A 634 18.60 -3.00 25.34
N HIS A 635 19.23 -4.04 25.87
CA HIS A 635 20.12 -4.87 25.06
C HIS A 635 19.36 -5.94 24.26
N TYR A 636 19.77 -6.16 23.02
CA TYR A 636 19.34 -7.29 22.21
C TYR A 636 20.20 -8.51 22.52
N VAL A 637 19.60 -9.59 23.01
CA VAL A 637 20.26 -10.88 23.14
C VAL A 637 19.80 -11.74 21.96
N THR A 638 20.52 -11.65 20.85
CA THR A 638 20.17 -12.38 19.61
C THR A 638 21.23 -13.42 19.27
N ASP A 639 20.80 -14.66 19.08
CA ASP A 639 21.66 -15.75 18.58
C ASP A 639 21.92 -15.67 17.06
N SER A 640 21.24 -14.79 16.31
CA SER A 640 21.45 -14.61 14.86
C SER A 640 21.13 -13.18 14.38
N SER A 641 21.82 -12.70 13.35
CA SER A 641 21.55 -11.39 12.72
C SER A 641 20.20 -11.30 11.98
N MET A 642 19.48 -12.41 11.80
CA MET A 642 18.19 -12.45 11.11
C MET A 642 16.97 -12.18 12.02
N SER A 643 17.18 -11.96 13.32
CA SER A 643 16.10 -11.72 14.28
C SER A 643 15.83 -10.24 14.59
N ARG A 644 16.46 -9.28 13.91
CA ARG A 644 16.18 -7.87 14.15
C ARG A 644 14.79 -7.48 13.61
N PRO A 645 13.87 -6.97 14.45
CA PRO A 645 12.54 -6.56 14.01
C PRO A 645 12.59 -5.32 13.11
N LEU A 646 11.66 -5.22 12.15
CA LEU A 646 11.29 -3.94 11.56
C LEU A 646 10.10 -3.37 12.35
N LEU A 647 10.39 -2.46 13.28
CA LEU A 647 9.41 -1.94 14.25
C LEU A 647 8.52 -0.83 13.65
N VAL A 648 7.78 -1.20 12.60
CA VAL A 648 6.77 -0.37 11.92
C VAL A 648 5.41 -1.03 12.01
N GLY A 649 4.48 -0.38 12.71
CA GLY A 649 3.13 -0.90 12.93
C GLY A 649 3.11 -2.21 13.73
N HIS A 650 4.18 -2.52 14.48
CA HIS A 650 4.21 -3.59 15.46
C HIS A 650 3.29 -3.25 16.64
N VAL A 651 3.07 -4.24 17.50
CA VAL A 651 2.35 -4.05 18.76
C VAL A 651 3.20 -4.57 19.90
N SER A 652 3.06 -3.98 21.08
CA SER A 652 3.66 -4.48 22.31
C SER A 652 2.65 -4.52 23.45
N SER A 653 2.69 -5.59 24.25
CA SER A 653 1.85 -5.76 25.45
C SER A 653 2.70 -6.26 26.59
N ASN A 654 2.44 -5.80 27.80
CA ASN A 654 2.81 -6.56 28.99
C ASN A 654 2.02 -7.89 29.00
N VAL A 655 2.71 -8.98 29.31
CA VAL A 655 2.14 -10.33 29.38
C VAL A 655 2.32 -10.98 30.75
N SER A 656 3.22 -10.44 31.55
CA SER A 656 3.35 -10.69 32.98
C SER A 656 3.89 -9.41 33.63
N PRO A 657 3.95 -9.32 34.97
CA PRO A 657 4.53 -8.16 35.64
C PRO A 657 5.96 -7.85 35.16
N SER A 658 6.75 -8.85 34.76
CA SER A 658 8.17 -8.67 34.40
C SER A 658 8.48 -8.95 32.92
N GLU A 659 7.47 -9.20 32.08
CA GLU A 659 7.67 -9.57 30.68
C GLU A 659 6.70 -8.83 29.74
N ALA A 660 7.20 -8.45 28.57
CA ALA A 660 6.42 -7.91 27.47
C ALA A 660 6.64 -8.69 26.18
N LEU A 661 5.58 -8.79 25.38
CA LEU A 661 5.61 -9.35 24.04
C LEU A 661 5.70 -8.21 23.03
N VAL A 662 6.53 -8.39 22.00
CA VAL A 662 6.50 -7.57 20.77
C VAL A 662 6.23 -8.49 19.61
N ALA A 663 5.23 -8.15 18.80
CA ALA A 663 4.80 -9.00 17.70
C ALA A 663 4.31 -8.16 16.51
N THR A 664 4.21 -8.82 15.35
CA THR A 664 3.69 -8.24 14.11
C THR A 664 4.56 -7.07 13.61
N GLY A 665 4.11 -6.36 12.57
CA GLY A 665 4.84 -5.24 11.98
C GLY A 665 5.51 -5.60 10.65
N GLY A 666 5.86 -4.55 9.90
CA GLY A 666 6.46 -4.67 8.59
C GLY A 666 6.24 -3.43 7.72
N ALA A 667 6.97 -3.36 6.60
CA ALA A 667 6.92 -2.26 5.65
C ALA A 667 6.83 -2.77 4.21
N VAL A 668 6.25 -1.99 3.29
CA VAL A 668 6.40 -2.26 1.85
C VAL A 668 7.78 -1.82 1.33
N CYS A 669 8.58 -1.20 2.20
CA CYS A 669 9.94 -0.72 1.95
C CYS A 669 10.01 0.09 0.65
N PHE A 670 9.18 1.14 0.58
CA PHE A 670 9.07 2.00 -0.58
C PHE A 670 8.60 1.20 -1.81
N SER A 671 9.43 1.10 -2.85
CA SER A 671 9.14 0.31 -4.07
C SER A 671 9.99 -0.96 -4.17
N PHE A 672 10.77 -1.29 -3.13
CA PHE A 672 11.77 -2.36 -3.19
C PHE A 672 11.16 -3.74 -2.93
N GLY A 673 10.14 -3.82 -2.08
CA GLY A 673 9.41 -5.05 -1.76
C GLY A 673 8.99 -5.12 -0.30
N THR A 674 8.02 -5.96 0.03
CA THR A 674 7.50 -6.03 1.41
C THR A 674 8.40 -6.85 2.33
N TYR A 675 8.73 -6.28 3.49
CA TYR A 675 9.34 -6.96 4.62
C TYR A 675 8.31 -7.19 5.72
N TRP A 676 8.22 -8.42 6.22
CA TRP A 676 7.35 -8.80 7.34
C TRP A 676 8.18 -9.27 8.52
N ASN A 677 7.74 -8.91 9.73
CA ASN A 677 8.26 -9.48 10.95
C ASN A 677 7.73 -10.92 11.09
N ASP A 678 8.62 -11.89 10.93
CA ASP A 678 8.32 -13.32 11.02
C ASP A 678 8.77 -13.94 12.36
N PHE A 679 8.92 -13.12 13.40
CA PHE A 679 9.30 -13.52 14.75
C PHE A 679 8.34 -12.95 15.80
N ILE A 680 8.36 -13.57 16.98
CA ILE A 680 7.83 -13.02 18.22
C ILE A 680 9.02 -12.63 19.08
N TRP A 681 9.01 -11.43 19.64
CA TRP A 681 10.05 -11.00 20.56
C TRP A 681 9.54 -10.92 21.99
N HIS A 682 10.38 -11.37 22.90
CA HIS A 682 10.15 -11.40 24.34
C HIS A 682 11.13 -10.44 25.01
N LEU A 683 10.58 -9.40 25.60
CA LEU A 683 11.29 -8.47 26.45
C LEU A 683 11.13 -8.90 27.91
N ARG A 684 12.24 -9.06 28.63
CA ARG A 684 12.24 -9.53 30.02
C ARG A 684 13.48 -9.04 30.77
N ASP A 685 13.45 -9.14 32.09
CA ASP A 685 14.66 -8.96 32.91
C ASP A 685 15.63 -10.15 32.72
N ILE A 686 16.94 -9.86 32.68
CA ILE A 686 18.00 -10.85 32.51
C ILE A 686 18.02 -11.91 33.62
N SER A 687 17.53 -11.58 34.83
CA SER A 687 17.43 -12.51 35.96
C SER A 687 16.42 -13.64 35.75
N VAL A 688 15.47 -13.49 34.82
CA VAL A 688 14.46 -14.51 34.50
C VAL A 688 15.11 -15.60 33.64
N ARG A 689 15.54 -16.72 34.26
CA ARG A 689 16.35 -17.75 33.60
C ARG A 689 15.62 -18.62 32.56
N THR A 690 14.30 -18.73 32.62
CA THR A 690 13.52 -19.60 31.71
C THR A 690 12.32 -18.84 31.16
N PRO A 691 12.40 -18.31 29.92
CA PRO A 691 11.29 -17.58 29.34
C PRO A 691 10.11 -18.52 29.10
N VAL A 692 8.90 -18.08 29.42
CA VAL A 692 7.71 -18.86 29.08
C VAL A 692 7.37 -18.62 27.62
N GLU A 693 7.32 -19.70 26.84
CA GLU A 693 7.13 -19.58 25.40
C GLU A 693 5.74 -19.08 25.03
N TRP A 694 5.69 -18.12 24.11
CA TRP A 694 4.45 -17.75 23.43
C TRP A 694 4.42 -18.30 22.01
N ASN A 695 3.23 -18.66 21.56
CA ASN A 695 2.98 -19.18 20.23
C ASN A 695 1.75 -18.48 19.64
N LEU A 696 1.79 -18.21 18.34
CA LEU A 696 0.58 -17.91 17.59
C LEU A 696 -0.22 -19.22 17.47
N LEU A 697 -1.44 -19.26 18.02
CA LEU A 697 -2.31 -20.40 17.78
C LEU A 697 -2.67 -20.40 16.29
N PRO A 698 -2.36 -21.48 15.56
CA PRO A 698 -2.92 -21.66 14.23
C PRO A 698 -4.43 -21.62 14.39
N GLU A 699 -5.14 -20.87 13.54
CA GLU A 699 -6.60 -20.98 13.45
C GLU A 699 -6.95 -22.48 13.45
N ASN A 700 -7.59 -22.92 14.53
CA ASN A 700 -8.11 -24.27 14.60
C ASN A 700 -9.17 -24.34 13.51
N GLU A 701 -8.85 -24.96 12.36
CA GLU A 701 -9.83 -25.30 11.32
C GLU A 701 -10.98 -26.14 11.92
N LYS A 702 -10.78 -26.73 13.10
CA LYS A 702 -11.77 -27.48 13.89
C LYS A 702 -12.50 -26.67 14.98
N ALA A 703 -12.08 -25.46 15.32
CA ALA A 703 -12.82 -24.58 16.25
C ALA A 703 -13.93 -23.78 15.54
N CYS A 704 -14.01 -23.87 14.21
CA CYS A 704 -15.20 -23.50 13.44
C CYS A 704 -16.38 -24.49 13.61
N LEU A 705 -16.18 -25.62 14.32
CA LEU A 705 -17.22 -26.64 14.53
C LEU A 705 -18.00 -26.51 15.85
N ASN A 706 -17.65 -25.58 16.73
CA ASN A 706 -18.52 -25.19 17.84
C ASN A 706 -18.87 -23.71 17.71
N LYS A 707 -19.85 -23.47 16.84
CA LYS A 707 -20.57 -22.22 16.67
C LYS A 707 -20.86 -21.61 18.07
N PRO A 708 -20.44 -20.37 18.38
CA PRO A 708 -21.26 -19.55 19.24
C PRO A 708 -22.62 -19.51 18.54
N ALA A 709 -23.66 -20.03 19.19
CA ALA A 709 -25.01 -19.85 18.72
C ALA A 709 -25.16 -18.36 18.38
N PRO A 710 -25.37 -18.00 17.11
CA PRO A 710 -25.46 -16.61 16.77
C PRO A 710 -26.64 -16.04 17.55
N LEU A 711 -26.53 -14.79 17.96
CA LEU A 711 -27.67 -13.96 18.37
C LEU A 711 -28.72 -13.85 17.25
N ALA A 712 -28.52 -14.54 16.12
CA ALA A 712 -29.58 -15.04 15.31
C ALA A 712 -30.58 -15.94 16.06
N ASN A 713 -30.41 -16.52 17.26
CA ASN A 713 -31.49 -17.34 17.86
C ASN A 713 -32.59 -16.53 18.60
N LYS A 714 -32.32 -15.28 19.01
CA LYS A 714 -33.39 -14.35 19.47
C LYS A 714 -33.91 -13.42 18.36
N ILE A 715 -33.21 -13.35 17.23
CA ILE A 715 -33.76 -12.77 15.99
C ILE A 715 -34.38 -13.85 15.07
N ARG A 716 -34.01 -15.14 15.17
CA ARG A 716 -34.58 -16.28 14.41
C ARG A 716 -35.98 -16.60 14.86
N LYS A 717 -36.36 -16.21 16.09
CA LYS A 717 -37.76 -16.24 16.52
C LYS A 717 -38.49 -14.92 16.31
N ARG A 718 -37.88 -13.92 15.66
CA ARG A 718 -38.55 -12.63 15.40
C ARG A 718 -38.35 -12.00 14.01
N LEU A 719 -37.72 -12.70 13.06
CA LEU A 719 -37.70 -12.33 11.64
C LEU A 719 -37.90 -13.55 10.72
N ALA A 720 -38.74 -14.50 11.13
CA ALA A 720 -39.38 -15.42 10.20
C ALA A 720 -40.62 -14.75 9.63
N ASN A 721 -40.42 -13.86 8.66
CA ASN A 721 -41.25 -13.86 7.48
C ASN A 721 -40.27 -14.06 6.33
N PRO A 722 -40.19 -15.26 5.72
CA PRO A 722 -39.37 -15.45 4.55
C PRO A 722 -39.89 -14.48 3.49
N GLY A 723 -39.06 -13.55 3.03
CA GLY A 723 -39.29 -12.98 1.71
C GLY A 723 -39.38 -14.15 0.74
N THR A 724 -40.51 -14.31 0.07
CA THR A 724 -40.78 -15.41 -0.85
C THR A 724 -39.71 -15.41 -1.94
N ILE A 725 -38.85 -16.45 -1.95
CA ILE A 725 -37.94 -16.70 -3.07
C ILE A 725 -38.79 -17.19 -4.23
N THR A 726 -38.70 -16.52 -5.38
CA THR A 726 -39.51 -16.87 -6.54
C THR A 726 -38.84 -18.00 -7.31
N ALA A 727 -39.53 -19.11 -7.52
CA ALA A 727 -38.99 -20.17 -8.38
C ALA A 727 -38.96 -19.68 -9.84
N ILE A 728 -37.82 -19.87 -10.52
CA ILE A 728 -37.69 -19.53 -11.94
C ILE A 728 -38.63 -20.45 -12.76
N PRO A 729 -39.49 -19.89 -13.63
CA PRO A 729 -40.45 -20.67 -14.38
C PRO A 729 -39.75 -21.65 -15.32
N ARG A 730 -40.30 -22.86 -15.41
CA ARG A 730 -39.87 -23.89 -16.36
C ARG A 730 -40.82 -23.90 -17.56
N ARG A 731 -40.27 -23.86 -18.78
CA ARG A 731 -41.03 -23.87 -20.04
C ARG A 731 -40.39 -24.82 -21.04
N THR A 732 -41.19 -25.35 -21.96
CA THR A 732 -40.69 -25.92 -23.21
C THR A 732 -40.63 -24.81 -24.23
N VAL A 733 -39.60 -24.80 -25.07
CA VAL A 733 -39.45 -23.84 -26.17
C VAL A 733 -39.28 -24.65 -27.45
N GLU A 734 -40.27 -24.57 -28.33
CA GLU A 734 -40.36 -25.36 -29.56
C GLU A 734 -40.01 -24.52 -30.80
N THR A 735 -40.12 -23.18 -30.71
CA THR A 735 -39.87 -22.26 -31.83
C THR A 735 -38.93 -21.12 -31.46
N GLN A 736 -38.24 -20.57 -32.45
CA GLN A 736 -37.36 -19.41 -32.26
C GLN A 736 -38.13 -18.19 -31.72
N THR A 737 -39.35 -17.97 -32.19
CA THR A 737 -40.21 -16.86 -31.76
C THR A 737 -40.52 -16.92 -30.26
N GLU A 738 -40.77 -18.11 -29.71
CA GLU A 738 -40.98 -18.27 -28.26
C GLU A 738 -39.72 -17.88 -27.45
N PHE A 739 -38.53 -18.19 -27.95
CA PHE A 739 -37.29 -17.78 -27.30
C PHE A 739 -37.06 -16.27 -27.41
N GLU A 740 -37.36 -15.67 -28.55
CA GLU A 740 -37.31 -14.22 -28.76
C GLU A 740 -38.28 -13.48 -27.84
N GLU A 741 -39.47 -14.02 -27.63
CA GLU A 741 -40.42 -13.51 -26.64
C GLU A 741 -39.83 -13.60 -25.22
N ILE A 742 -39.21 -14.72 -24.84
CA ILE A 742 -38.53 -14.85 -23.53
C ILE A 742 -37.46 -13.76 -23.36
N MET A 743 -36.64 -13.53 -24.39
CA MET A 743 -35.62 -12.48 -24.37
C MET A 743 -36.23 -11.09 -24.24
N ALA A 744 -37.32 -10.81 -24.97
CA ALA A 744 -38.02 -9.53 -24.93
C ALA A 744 -38.58 -9.22 -23.53
N HIS A 745 -39.07 -10.23 -22.81
CA HIS A 745 -39.56 -10.06 -21.43
C HIS A 745 -38.44 -9.88 -20.39
N SER A 746 -37.18 -10.18 -20.73
CA SER A 746 -36.01 -9.97 -19.87
C SER A 746 -36.12 -10.62 -18.47
N GLN A 747 -36.78 -11.78 -18.39
CA GLN A 747 -36.93 -12.57 -17.16
C GLN A 747 -36.21 -13.91 -17.31
N PRO A 748 -35.60 -14.45 -16.24
CA PRO A 748 -34.96 -15.75 -16.29
C PRO A 748 -36.01 -16.85 -16.50
N VAL A 749 -35.67 -17.84 -17.34
CA VAL A 749 -36.52 -19.00 -17.65
C VAL A 749 -35.65 -20.24 -17.76
N ILE A 750 -36.12 -21.35 -17.20
CA ILE A 750 -35.52 -22.67 -17.45
C ILE A 750 -36.25 -23.33 -18.62
N ILE A 751 -35.53 -23.57 -19.69
CA ILE A 751 -35.98 -24.35 -20.85
C ILE A 751 -35.70 -25.82 -20.55
N ALA A 752 -36.77 -26.59 -20.38
CA ALA A 752 -36.70 -28.01 -20.04
C ALA A 752 -36.90 -28.88 -21.28
N GLY A 753 -36.33 -30.10 -21.27
CA GLY A 753 -36.50 -31.07 -22.35
C GLY A 753 -35.77 -30.71 -23.65
N ALA A 754 -34.79 -29.81 -23.58
CA ALA A 754 -33.98 -29.43 -24.73
C ALA A 754 -32.99 -30.53 -25.13
N ASN A 755 -32.82 -30.75 -26.43
CA ASN A 755 -31.79 -31.65 -26.94
C ASN A 755 -30.44 -30.90 -27.03
N LEU A 756 -29.58 -31.12 -26.02
CA LEU A 756 -28.23 -30.56 -25.96
C LEU A 756 -27.16 -31.39 -26.71
N GLY A 757 -27.58 -32.46 -27.40
CA GLY A 757 -26.69 -33.43 -28.04
C GLY A 757 -26.23 -34.55 -27.10
N ARG A 758 -25.26 -35.32 -27.59
CA ARG A 758 -24.73 -36.53 -26.90
C ARG A 758 -23.97 -36.19 -25.62
N CYS A 759 -23.59 -34.94 -25.40
CA CYS A 759 -22.85 -34.49 -24.22
C CYS A 759 -23.55 -34.88 -22.89
N THR A 760 -24.89 -34.90 -22.87
CA THR A 760 -25.69 -35.27 -21.69
C THR A 760 -25.55 -36.75 -21.31
N GLU A 761 -25.16 -37.60 -22.24
CA GLU A 761 -24.89 -39.02 -22.02
C GLU A 761 -23.37 -39.30 -21.92
N TYR A 762 -22.58 -38.60 -22.72
CA TYR A 762 -21.19 -38.98 -23.02
C TYR A 762 -20.19 -38.31 -22.10
N TRP A 763 -20.46 -37.11 -21.59
CA TRP A 763 -19.49 -36.32 -20.80
C TRP A 763 -19.28 -36.85 -19.37
N THR A 764 -19.03 -38.15 -19.24
CA THR A 764 -18.56 -38.82 -18.03
C THR A 764 -17.09 -38.46 -17.75
N LYS A 765 -16.64 -38.71 -16.52
CA LYS A 765 -15.22 -38.52 -16.11
C LYS A 765 -14.25 -39.20 -17.08
N ASP A 766 -14.50 -40.47 -17.39
CA ASP A 766 -13.60 -41.30 -18.17
C ASP A 766 -13.58 -40.88 -19.64
N TYR A 767 -14.75 -40.60 -20.22
CA TYR A 767 -14.86 -40.11 -21.58
C TYR A 767 -14.13 -38.77 -21.76
N LEU A 768 -14.37 -37.78 -20.89
CA LEU A 768 -13.72 -36.48 -21.00
C LEU A 768 -12.21 -36.58 -20.82
N ALA A 769 -11.73 -37.39 -19.86
CA ALA A 769 -10.31 -37.61 -19.66
C ALA A 769 -9.62 -38.24 -20.89
N GLN A 770 -10.29 -39.17 -21.57
CA GLN A 770 -9.79 -39.81 -22.77
C GLN A 770 -9.87 -38.89 -24.00
N ALA A 771 -11.03 -38.27 -24.25
CA ALA A 771 -11.30 -37.44 -25.41
C ALA A 771 -10.44 -36.17 -25.43
N MET A 772 -10.25 -35.52 -24.29
CA MET A 772 -9.50 -34.25 -24.20
C MET A 772 -7.98 -34.44 -24.07
N GLY A 773 -7.53 -35.70 -23.92
CA GLY A 773 -6.13 -36.07 -23.73
C GLY A 773 -5.68 -35.98 -22.27
N VAL A 774 -5.14 -37.09 -21.75
CA VAL A 774 -4.77 -37.24 -20.34
C VAL A 774 -3.72 -36.22 -19.87
N ASP A 775 -2.86 -35.75 -20.76
CA ASP A 775 -1.76 -34.82 -20.46
C ASP A 775 -2.06 -33.35 -20.80
N ARG A 776 -3.26 -33.06 -21.32
CA ARG A 776 -3.65 -31.70 -21.69
C ARG A 776 -3.57 -30.78 -20.47
N GLN A 777 -2.88 -29.66 -20.60
CA GLN A 777 -2.76 -28.68 -19.51
C GLN A 777 -3.96 -27.75 -19.48
N VAL A 778 -4.55 -27.58 -18.30
CA VAL A 778 -5.65 -26.64 -18.06
C VAL A 778 -5.34 -25.75 -16.86
N ILE A 779 -5.96 -24.56 -16.85
CA ILE A 779 -5.88 -23.63 -15.73
C ILE A 779 -7.17 -23.76 -14.92
N VAL A 780 -7.03 -23.90 -13.60
CA VAL A 780 -8.16 -24.00 -12.67
C VAL A 780 -8.05 -22.95 -11.58
N HIS A 781 -9.20 -22.51 -11.08
CA HIS A 781 -9.30 -21.85 -9.78
C HIS A 781 -9.34 -22.93 -8.71
N GLU A 782 -8.34 -22.96 -7.84
CA GLU A 782 -8.30 -23.86 -6.68
C GLU A 782 -8.59 -23.05 -5.41
N ALA A 783 -9.73 -23.34 -4.79
CA ALA A 783 -10.24 -22.63 -3.62
C ALA A 783 -9.94 -23.41 -2.33
N ARG A 784 -9.74 -22.68 -1.22
CA ARG A 784 -9.58 -23.29 0.11
C ARG A 784 -10.90 -23.41 0.87
N SER A 785 -11.92 -22.66 0.48
CA SER A 785 -13.27 -22.65 1.05
C SER A 785 -14.31 -23.14 0.04
N ASP A 786 -15.50 -23.48 0.55
CA ASP A 786 -16.66 -23.89 -0.26
C ASP A 786 -17.22 -22.74 -1.12
N HIS A 787 -16.76 -21.52 -0.90
CA HIS A 787 -17.15 -20.31 -1.64
C HIS A 787 -15.91 -19.66 -2.25
N MET A 788 -15.92 -19.44 -3.56
CA MET A 788 -14.96 -18.53 -4.19
C MET A 788 -15.47 -17.09 -4.08
N ASN A 789 -14.56 -16.16 -3.84
CA ASN A 789 -14.84 -14.73 -3.79
C ASN A 789 -13.80 -13.98 -4.64
N PHE A 790 -14.27 -13.24 -5.64
CA PHE A 790 -13.40 -12.52 -6.56
C PHE A 790 -12.78 -11.26 -5.95
N GLN A 791 -13.47 -10.63 -4.99
CA GLN A 791 -12.99 -9.41 -4.33
C GLN A 791 -11.84 -9.73 -3.36
N THR A 792 -11.99 -10.78 -2.55
CA THR A 792 -10.93 -11.24 -1.63
C THR A 792 -9.90 -12.14 -2.30
N LYS A 793 -10.18 -12.63 -3.52
CA LYS A 793 -9.35 -13.59 -4.28
C LYS A 793 -8.91 -14.79 -3.43
N ASN A 794 -9.86 -15.41 -2.74
CA ASN A 794 -9.63 -16.57 -1.88
C ASN A 794 -9.35 -17.89 -2.63
N PHE A 795 -8.98 -17.82 -3.91
CA PHE A 795 -8.61 -18.93 -4.78
C PHE A 795 -7.31 -18.62 -5.52
N SER A 796 -6.60 -19.66 -5.95
CA SER A 796 -5.35 -19.54 -6.70
C SER A 796 -5.49 -20.11 -8.11
N TYR A 797 -4.75 -19.55 -9.07
CA TYR A 797 -4.66 -20.10 -10.42
C TYR A 797 -3.62 -21.21 -10.46
N LYS A 798 -4.01 -22.42 -10.86
CA LYS A 798 -3.09 -23.54 -11.03
C LYS A 798 -3.19 -24.14 -12.41
N THR A 799 -2.04 -24.37 -13.03
CA THR A 799 -1.92 -25.17 -14.25
C THR A 799 -1.72 -26.62 -13.85
N LYS A 800 -2.56 -27.53 -14.36
CA LYS A 800 -2.46 -28.96 -14.09
C LYS A 800 -2.98 -29.78 -15.27
N LYS A 801 -2.63 -31.07 -15.31
CA LYS A 801 -3.16 -32.01 -16.30
C LYS A 801 -4.67 -32.14 -16.13
N PHE A 802 -5.39 -32.20 -17.24
CA PHE A 802 -6.85 -32.26 -17.26
C PHE A 802 -7.39 -33.50 -16.54
N SER A 803 -6.75 -34.66 -16.76
CA SER A 803 -7.06 -35.92 -16.06
C SER A 803 -6.91 -35.79 -14.54
N THR A 804 -5.82 -35.18 -14.07
CA THR A 804 -5.58 -34.92 -12.63
C THR A 804 -6.64 -34.01 -12.04
N PHE A 805 -7.00 -32.93 -12.75
CA PHE A 805 -8.08 -32.04 -12.32
C PHE A 805 -9.42 -32.78 -12.18
N LEU A 806 -9.80 -33.59 -13.18
CA LEU A 806 -11.02 -34.40 -13.13
C LEU A 806 -11.00 -35.39 -11.97
N GLU A 807 -9.88 -36.07 -11.74
CA GLU A 807 -9.72 -36.99 -10.60
C GLU A 807 -9.95 -36.27 -9.27
N GLU A 808 -9.26 -35.16 -9.05
CA GLU A 808 -9.31 -34.42 -7.79
C GLU A 808 -10.71 -33.87 -7.48
N ILE A 809 -11.45 -33.33 -8.46
CA ILE A 809 -12.80 -32.81 -8.20
C ILE A 809 -13.81 -33.92 -7.86
N HIS A 810 -13.66 -35.11 -8.45
CA HIS A 810 -14.49 -36.27 -8.10
C HIS A 810 -14.15 -36.82 -6.72
N GLN A 811 -12.93 -36.57 -6.23
CA GLN A 811 -12.52 -36.82 -4.85
C GLN A 811 -12.92 -35.70 -3.88
N GLY A 812 -13.70 -34.70 -4.34
CA GLY A 812 -14.23 -33.61 -3.51
C GLY A 812 -13.37 -32.36 -3.48
N SER A 813 -12.38 -32.21 -4.37
CA SER A 813 -11.56 -31.01 -4.43
C SER A 813 -12.33 -29.79 -4.93
N ARG A 814 -12.17 -28.66 -4.23
CA ARG A 814 -12.85 -27.38 -4.46
C ARG A 814 -12.20 -26.61 -5.61
N GLN A 815 -12.40 -27.09 -6.83
CA GLN A 815 -11.79 -26.51 -8.03
C GLN A 815 -12.82 -26.14 -9.09
N TYR A 816 -12.50 -25.13 -9.89
CA TYR A 816 -13.33 -24.64 -10.99
C TYR A 816 -12.48 -24.40 -12.24
N LEU A 817 -12.88 -24.97 -13.38
CA LEU A 817 -12.18 -24.82 -14.65
C LEU A 817 -12.23 -23.37 -15.15
N ARG A 818 -11.05 -22.82 -15.47
CA ARG A 818 -10.93 -21.51 -16.11
C ARG A 818 -10.80 -21.68 -17.62
N SER A 819 -11.95 -21.62 -18.31
CA SER A 819 -12.00 -21.69 -19.77
C SER A 819 -11.58 -20.37 -20.42
N ILE A 820 -10.53 -20.44 -21.23
CA ILE A 820 -9.92 -19.34 -21.99
C ILE A 820 -9.50 -19.86 -23.36
N SER A 821 -9.38 -18.95 -24.33
CA SER A 821 -8.91 -19.34 -25.67
C SER A 821 -7.53 -20.01 -25.60
N VAL A 822 -7.40 -21.19 -26.20
CA VAL A 822 -6.14 -21.96 -26.23
C VAL A 822 -5.06 -21.22 -27.01
N ASN A 823 -5.44 -20.64 -28.16
CA ASN A 823 -4.50 -20.01 -29.08
C ASN A 823 -4.18 -18.56 -28.72
N GLN A 824 -5.16 -17.81 -28.20
CA GLN A 824 -5.00 -16.37 -27.94
C GLN A 824 -5.75 -15.91 -26.67
N PRO A 825 -5.36 -16.37 -25.46
CA PRO A 825 -6.10 -16.18 -24.22
C PRO A 825 -6.30 -14.72 -23.78
N THR A 826 -5.53 -13.78 -24.34
CA THR A 826 -5.62 -12.33 -24.05
C THR A 826 -6.28 -11.52 -25.17
N LYS A 827 -6.63 -12.15 -26.30
CA LYS A 827 -7.15 -11.46 -27.50
C LYS A 827 -8.49 -12.00 -27.97
N LYS A 828 -8.75 -13.31 -27.84
CA LYS A 828 -9.99 -13.95 -28.29
C LYS A 828 -10.78 -14.48 -27.10
N ALA A 829 -12.10 -14.33 -27.17
CA ALA A 829 -13.01 -14.99 -26.25
C ALA A 829 -12.94 -16.52 -26.45
N THR A 830 -13.26 -17.28 -25.40
CA THR A 830 -13.24 -18.75 -25.48
C THR A 830 -14.40 -19.25 -26.35
N ASN A 831 -14.12 -20.28 -27.14
CA ASN A 831 -15.09 -20.94 -28.00
C ASN A 831 -14.92 -22.45 -27.83
N LEU A 832 -15.94 -23.16 -27.35
CA LEU A 832 -15.93 -24.59 -27.10
C LEU A 832 -15.41 -25.40 -28.30
N ALA A 833 -15.84 -25.07 -29.52
CA ALA A 833 -15.46 -25.82 -30.72
C ALA A 833 -14.02 -25.54 -31.18
N GLU A 834 -13.50 -24.33 -30.97
CA GLU A 834 -12.10 -24.00 -31.26
C GLU A 834 -11.15 -24.49 -30.17
N ASP A 835 -11.58 -24.36 -28.92
CA ASP A 835 -10.74 -24.64 -27.75
C ASP A 835 -10.77 -26.12 -27.40
N PHE A 836 -11.87 -26.84 -27.64
CA PHE A 836 -12.04 -28.26 -27.33
C PHE A 836 -12.62 -29.01 -28.54
N PRO A 837 -11.90 -29.05 -29.67
CA PRO A 837 -12.40 -29.61 -30.92
C PRO A 837 -12.76 -31.09 -30.84
N GLU A 838 -12.20 -31.83 -29.88
CA GLU A 838 -12.42 -33.27 -29.68
C GLU A 838 -13.83 -33.60 -29.18
N ILE A 839 -14.48 -32.65 -28.51
CA ILE A 839 -15.84 -32.81 -27.93
C ILE A 839 -16.86 -31.87 -28.56
N LYS A 840 -16.48 -31.15 -29.63
CA LYS A 840 -17.33 -30.11 -30.24
C LYS A 840 -18.65 -30.67 -30.78
N ASP A 841 -18.63 -31.88 -31.31
CA ASP A 841 -19.78 -32.52 -31.96
C ASP A 841 -20.72 -33.20 -30.94
N ASP A 842 -20.32 -33.23 -29.66
CA ASP A 842 -21.16 -33.76 -28.58
C ASP A 842 -22.20 -32.75 -28.09
N PHE A 843 -21.88 -31.46 -28.17
CA PHE A 843 -22.72 -30.36 -27.67
C PHE A 843 -23.36 -29.60 -28.83
N GLN A 844 -24.68 -29.45 -28.78
CA GLN A 844 -25.43 -28.61 -29.70
C GLN A 844 -26.49 -27.81 -28.94
N LEU A 845 -26.75 -26.57 -29.38
CA LEU A 845 -27.93 -25.85 -28.94
C LEU A 845 -29.14 -26.31 -29.75
N PRO A 846 -30.33 -26.40 -29.15
CA PRO A 846 -31.55 -26.74 -29.88
C PRO A 846 -31.91 -25.64 -30.90
N ALA A 847 -32.50 -26.01 -32.03
CA ALA A 847 -32.83 -25.10 -33.13
C ALA A 847 -33.60 -23.82 -32.72
N PRO A 848 -34.53 -23.84 -31.74
CA PRO A 848 -35.19 -22.62 -31.24
C PRO A 848 -34.25 -21.56 -30.65
N LEU A 849 -33.00 -21.92 -30.30
CA LEU A 849 -31.99 -21.02 -29.75
C LEU A 849 -30.97 -20.57 -30.81
N SER A 850 -31.30 -20.69 -32.11
CA SER A 850 -30.47 -20.22 -33.25
C SER A 850 -29.95 -18.79 -33.06
N PHE A 851 -30.78 -17.89 -32.55
CA PHE A 851 -30.40 -16.50 -32.25
C PHE A 851 -29.15 -16.40 -31.35
N VAL A 852 -29.06 -17.26 -30.33
CA VAL A 852 -27.91 -17.31 -29.40
C VAL A 852 -26.64 -17.69 -30.15
N GLN A 853 -26.75 -18.64 -31.09
CA GLN A 853 -25.61 -19.13 -31.88
C GLN A 853 -25.14 -18.09 -32.90
N GLU A 854 -26.08 -17.43 -33.59
CA GLU A 854 -25.79 -16.36 -34.57
C GLU A 854 -25.13 -15.14 -33.92
N HIS A 855 -25.49 -14.82 -32.68
CA HIS A 855 -25.00 -13.67 -31.94
C HIS A 855 -24.00 -14.04 -30.84
N ALA A 856 -23.41 -15.24 -30.91
CA ALA A 856 -22.51 -15.76 -29.89
C ALA A 856 -21.24 -14.90 -29.77
N HIS A 857 -20.92 -14.53 -28.53
CA HIS A 857 -19.66 -13.90 -28.17
C HIS A 857 -18.63 -14.93 -27.67
N SER A 858 -19.06 -15.84 -26.79
CA SER A 858 -18.19 -16.88 -26.22
C SER A 858 -18.98 -18.10 -25.78
N SER A 859 -18.31 -19.25 -25.74
CA SER A 859 -18.89 -20.53 -25.28
C SER A 859 -18.01 -21.25 -24.26
N PRO A 860 -17.88 -20.74 -23.02
CA PRO A 860 -17.01 -21.35 -22.02
C PRO A 860 -17.53 -22.69 -21.51
N LEU A 861 -16.68 -23.72 -21.55
CA LEU A 861 -16.90 -24.97 -20.80
C LEU A 861 -16.77 -24.70 -19.30
N ARG A 862 -17.71 -25.20 -18.49
CA ARG A 862 -17.68 -25.08 -17.02
C ARG A 862 -17.60 -26.46 -16.40
N ILE A 863 -16.54 -26.71 -15.65
CA ILE A 863 -16.39 -27.92 -14.84
C ILE A 863 -16.05 -27.47 -13.43
N SER A 864 -16.81 -27.90 -12.44
CA SER A 864 -16.60 -27.54 -11.04
C SER A 864 -16.75 -28.74 -10.12
N GLY A 865 -15.85 -28.88 -9.13
CA GLY A 865 -16.08 -29.70 -7.94
C GLY A 865 -17.04 -29.03 -6.95
N PRO A 866 -17.08 -29.43 -5.67
CA PRO A 866 -17.98 -28.87 -4.66
C PRO A 866 -17.56 -27.45 -4.22
N VAL A 867 -17.71 -26.47 -5.10
CA VAL A 867 -17.35 -25.06 -4.84
C VAL A 867 -18.37 -24.10 -5.45
N THR A 868 -18.75 -23.08 -4.68
CA THR A 868 -19.71 -22.03 -5.04
C THR A 868 -19.01 -20.88 -5.77
N MET A 869 -19.61 -20.42 -6.86
CA MET A 869 -19.21 -19.20 -7.58
C MET A 869 -19.76 -17.95 -6.90
N TRP A 870 -18.96 -16.89 -6.83
CA TRP A 870 -19.36 -15.60 -6.25
C TRP A 870 -20.55 -14.97 -6.97
N LEU A 871 -21.27 -14.09 -6.26
CA LEU A 871 -22.33 -13.27 -6.82
C LEU A 871 -21.74 -12.22 -7.78
N HIS A 872 -22.19 -12.24 -9.04
CA HIS A 872 -21.76 -11.30 -10.10
C HIS A 872 -22.88 -11.08 -11.12
N TYR A 873 -22.78 -10.03 -11.94
CA TYR A 873 -23.62 -9.89 -13.12
C TYR A 873 -22.81 -10.02 -14.40
N ASP A 874 -23.49 -10.43 -15.47
CA ASP A 874 -22.98 -10.44 -16.84
C ASP A 874 -23.62 -9.30 -17.63
N VAL A 875 -22.86 -8.66 -18.52
CA VAL A 875 -23.39 -7.55 -19.34
C VAL A 875 -24.12 -8.06 -20.59
N MET A 876 -23.75 -9.23 -21.07
CA MET A 876 -24.39 -9.90 -22.20
C MET A 876 -25.47 -10.88 -21.73
N GLY A 877 -26.39 -11.24 -22.63
CA GLY A 877 -27.29 -12.36 -22.39
C GLY A 877 -26.49 -13.66 -22.29
N ASN A 878 -26.93 -14.57 -21.42
CA ASN A 878 -26.23 -15.80 -21.14
C ASN A 878 -27.21 -16.96 -21.09
N VAL A 879 -26.88 -18.04 -21.79
CA VAL A 879 -27.59 -19.31 -21.70
C VAL A 879 -26.70 -20.34 -21.00
N TYR A 880 -27.13 -20.80 -19.82
CA TYR A 880 -26.43 -21.80 -19.01
C TYR A 880 -27.01 -23.19 -19.23
N CYS A 881 -26.29 -24.04 -19.95
CA CYS A 881 -26.70 -25.40 -20.31
C CYS A 881 -26.11 -26.41 -19.30
N GLN A 882 -26.95 -27.03 -18.47
CA GLN A 882 -26.52 -28.02 -17.48
C GLN A 882 -26.38 -29.40 -18.13
N ILE A 883 -25.16 -29.96 -18.13
CA ILE A 883 -24.86 -31.22 -18.82
C ILE A 883 -24.78 -32.40 -17.86
N GLN A 884 -23.97 -32.30 -16.80
CA GLN A 884 -23.80 -33.34 -15.78
C GLN A 884 -23.89 -32.75 -14.38
N GLY A 885 -24.40 -33.53 -13.43
CA GLY A 885 -24.66 -33.08 -12.07
C GLY A 885 -25.81 -32.07 -11.99
N GLN A 886 -26.07 -31.57 -10.79
CA GLN A 886 -27.10 -30.56 -10.54
C GLN A 886 -26.47 -29.28 -10.00
N LYS A 887 -27.14 -28.15 -10.25
CA LYS A 887 -26.67 -26.85 -9.75
C LYS A 887 -27.83 -26.00 -9.27
N LYS A 888 -27.67 -25.43 -8.08
CA LYS A 888 -28.56 -24.41 -7.56
C LYS A 888 -28.03 -23.05 -7.97
N LEU A 889 -28.87 -22.21 -8.55
CA LEU A 889 -28.58 -20.82 -8.83
C LEU A 889 -29.57 -19.92 -8.10
N VAL A 890 -29.06 -18.80 -7.61
CA VAL A 890 -29.87 -17.68 -7.13
C VAL A 890 -29.58 -16.47 -8.02
N LEU A 891 -30.64 -15.84 -8.50
CA LEU A 891 -30.62 -14.70 -9.41
C LEU A 891 -31.35 -13.53 -8.76
N TYR A 892 -30.86 -12.31 -9.00
CA TYR A 892 -31.47 -11.08 -8.53
C TYR A 892 -31.70 -10.15 -9.72
N PRO A 893 -32.89 -9.53 -9.83
CA PRO A 893 -33.16 -8.59 -10.90
C PRO A 893 -32.25 -7.35 -10.79
N PRO A 894 -31.97 -6.65 -11.91
CA PRO A 894 -31.14 -5.45 -11.90
C PRO A 894 -31.62 -4.35 -10.94
N SER A 895 -32.92 -4.32 -10.61
CA SER A 895 -33.50 -3.40 -9.62
C SER A 895 -32.93 -3.56 -8.21
N ASP A 896 -32.37 -4.72 -7.88
CA ASP A 896 -31.85 -5.04 -6.55
C ASP A 896 -30.39 -4.58 -6.35
N VAL A 897 -29.74 -4.07 -7.41
CA VAL A 897 -28.30 -3.76 -7.44
C VAL A 897 -27.83 -2.91 -6.23
N GLN A 898 -28.66 -1.98 -5.76
CA GLN A 898 -28.37 -1.09 -4.62
C GLN A 898 -28.27 -1.82 -3.27
N HIS A 899 -28.79 -3.03 -3.17
CA HIS A 899 -28.79 -3.85 -1.95
C HIS A 899 -27.77 -4.98 -1.98
N LEU A 900 -27.09 -5.18 -3.13
CA LEU A 900 -26.20 -6.31 -3.37
C LEU A 900 -24.71 -5.96 -3.22
N GLN A 901 -24.37 -4.81 -2.62
CA GLN A 901 -22.99 -4.39 -2.28
C GLN A 901 -21.97 -4.58 -3.41
N LEU A 902 -22.25 -3.99 -4.57
CA LEU A 902 -21.30 -3.92 -5.68
C LEU A 902 -20.37 -2.71 -5.50
N PRO A 903 -19.03 -2.91 -5.35
CA PRO A 903 -18.08 -1.81 -5.36
C PRO A 903 -18.12 -1.02 -6.67
N ALA A 904 -17.74 0.25 -6.62
CA ALA A 904 -17.73 1.12 -7.80
C ALA A 904 -16.85 0.55 -8.93
N GLY A 905 -17.46 0.34 -10.10
CA GLY A 905 -16.78 -0.21 -11.29
C GLY A 905 -16.45 -1.70 -11.21
N ALA A 906 -16.97 -2.44 -10.22
CA ALA A 906 -16.83 -3.89 -10.14
C ALA A 906 -18.07 -4.62 -10.69
N SER A 907 -17.86 -5.81 -11.24
CA SER A 907 -18.94 -6.71 -11.70
C SER A 907 -19.31 -7.80 -10.70
N SER A 908 -18.63 -7.87 -9.55
CA SER A 908 -18.81 -8.90 -8.51
C SER A 908 -19.08 -8.28 -7.15
N SER A 909 -20.04 -8.85 -6.43
CA SER A 909 -20.46 -8.41 -5.09
C SER A 909 -19.48 -8.86 -4.00
N THR A 910 -19.50 -8.16 -2.86
CA THR A 910 -18.82 -8.61 -1.62
C THR A 910 -19.66 -9.58 -0.78
N LEU A 911 -20.93 -9.81 -1.13
CA LEU A 911 -21.84 -10.68 -0.40
C LEU A 911 -21.69 -12.16 -0.77
N GLU A 912 -21.88 -13.02 0.23
CA GLU A 912 -22.11 -14.45 0.05
C GLU A 912 -23.63 -14.71 0.13
N VAL A 913 -24.17 -15.48 -0.81
CA VAL A 913 -25.62 -15.73 -0.94
C VAL A 913 -26.02 -17.17 -0.67
N PHE A 914 -25.04 -18.03 -0.40
CA PHE A 914 -25.26 -19.42 0.01
C PHE A 914 -24.55 -19.65 1.35
N ASP A 915 -25.20 -20.35 2.30
CA ASP A 915 -24.64 -20.65 3.63
C ASP A 915 -23.53 -21.73 3.57
N SER A 916 -23.72 -22.75 2.74
CA SER A 916 -22.74 -23.81 2.48
C SER A 916 -23.06 -24.53 1.15
N VAL A 917 -22.08 -25.25 0.59
CA VAL A 917 -22.30 -26.15 -0.56
C VAL A 917 -23.12 -27.39 -0.15
N ALA A 918 -22.97 -27.86 1.09
CA ALA A 918 -23.63 -29.07 1.57
C ALA A 918 -25.14 -28.89 1.78
N ASP A 919 -25.56 -27.72 2.29
CA ASP A 919 -26.95 -27.44 2.62
C ASP A 919 -27.68 -26.64 1.53
N GLY A 920 -26.93 -25.92 0.67
CA GLY A 920 -27.49 -25.17 -0.46
C GLY A 920 -28.53 -24.11 -0.07
N ASN A 921 -28.55 -23.66 1.18
CA ASN A 921 -29.49 -22.67 1.68
C ASN A 921 -29.12 -21.28 1.17
N ILE A 922 -30.11 -20.57 0.61
CA ILE A 922 -29.95 -19.19 0.15
C ILE A 922 -30.03 -18.26 1.37
N LEU A 923 -29.01 -17.41 1.52
CA LEU A 923 -28.99 -16.37 2.55
C LEU A 923 -29.91 -15.22 2.15
N TYR A 924 -30.85 -14.85 3.02
CA TYR A 924 -31.77 -13.75 2.76
C TYR A 924 -31.06 -12.40 2.83
N ILE A 925 -31.16 -11.63 1.74
CA ILE A 925 -30.70 -10.23 1.68
C ILE A 925 -31.92 -9.31 1.79
N PRO A 926 -32.01 -8.42 2.79
CA PRO A 926 -33.14 -7.52 2.94
C PRO A 926 -33.36 -6.65 1.70
N ARG A 927 -34.64 -6.41 1.36
CA ARG A 927 -35.08 -5.54 0.25
C ARG A 927 -34.62 -6.02 -1.13
N THR A 928 -34.46 -7.33 -1.29
CA THR A 928 -34.21 -7.98 -2.58
C THR A 928 -35.35 -8.92 -2.93
N SER A 929 -35.43 -9.26 -4.22
CA SER A 929 -36.41 -10.15 -4.82
C SER A 929 -35.65 -11.33 -5.46
N PRO A 930 -35.12 -12.28 -4.65
CA PRO A 930 -34.35 -13.39 -5.17
C PRO A 930 -35.21 -14.39 -5.97
N HIS A 931 -34.63 -14.91 -7.05
CA HIS A 931 -35.16 -15.98 -7.88
C HIS A 931 -34.27 -17.23 -7.78
N GLU A 932 -34.86 -18.41 -7.59
CA GLU A 932 -34.12 -19.68 -7.47
C GLU A 932 -34.33 -20.57 -8.71
N ALA A 933 -33.25 -21.17 -9.19
CA ALA A 933 -33.25 -22.25 -10.17
C ALA A 933 -32.49 -23.47 -9.64
N ILE A 934 -33.09 -24.65 -9.78
CA ILE A 934 -32.40 -25.94 -9.60
C ILE A 934 -32.28 -26.58 -10.98
N MET A 935 -31.06 -26.60 -11.51
CA MET A 935 -30.73 -27.09 -12.83
C MET A 935 -30.46 -28.59 -12.80
N LYS A 936 -31.12 -29.33 -13.68
CA LYS A 936 -30.91 -30.76 -13.91
C LYS A 936 -30.18 -31.00 -15.24
N PRO A 937 -29.52 -32.15 -15.44
CA PRO A 937 -28.98 -32.52 -16.75
C PRO A 937 -30.03 -32.35 -17.86
N GLY A 938 -29.67 -31.64 -18.93
CA GLY A 938 -30.57 -31.31 -20.04
C GLY A 938 -31.31 -29.98 -19.91
N ASP A 939 -31.26 -29.31 -18.74
CA ASP A 939 -31.88 -28.01 -18.56
C ASP A 939 -31.00 -26.88 -19.14
N ILE A 940 -31.66 -25.88 -19.69
CA ILE A 940 -31.05 -24.65 -20.18
C ILE A 940 -31.63 -23.46 -19.40
N LEU A 941 -30.81 -22.68 -18.71
CA LEU A 941 -31.26 -21.46 -18.02
C LEU A 941 -30.88 -20.24 -18.85
N PHE A 942 -31.89 -19.47 -19.27
CA PHE A 942 -31.67 -18.13 -19.78
C PHE A 942 -31.46 -17.16 -18.61
N ILE A 943 -30.30 -16.50 -18.59
CA ILE A 943 -29.93 -15.43 -17.67
C ILE A 943 -29.93 -14.12 -18.47
N PRO A 944 -30.89 -13.22 -18.22
CA PRO A 944 -30.94 -11.95 -18.93
C PRO A 944 -29.77 -11.04 -18.52
N PRO A 945 -29.38 -10.06 -19.37
CA PRO A 945 -28.32 -9.11 -19.03
C PRO A 945 -28.54 -8.43 -17.67
N LEU A 946 -27.44 -8.19 -16.97
CA LEU A 946 -27.37 -7.46 -15.70
C LEU A 946 -28.05 -8.13 -14.50
N TRP A 947 -28.61 -9.34 -14.67
CA TRP A 947 -29.08 -10.13 -13.53
C TRP A 947 -27.90 -10.64 -12.72
N LEU A 948 -27.83 -10.23 -11.45
CA LEU A 948 -26.80 -10.72 -10.54
C LEU A 948 -27.11 -12.17 -10.18
N HIS A 949 -26.12 -13.04 -10.24
CA HIS A 949 -26.31 -14.45 -9.99
C HIS A 949 -25.10 -15.12 -9.36
N ALA A 950 -25.38 -16.18 -8.59
CA ALA A 950 -24.38 -17.06 -8.00
C ALA A 950 -24.84 -18.50 -8.19
N ALA A 951 -23.89 -19.43 -8.26
CA ALA A 951 -24.17 -20.82 -8.53
C ALA A 951 -23.42 -21.75 -7.57
N SER A 952 -24.13 -22.70 -6.98
CA SER A 952 -23.60 -23.72 -6.08
C SER A 952 -23.95 -25.13 -6.59
N PRO A 953 -22.99 -26.04 -6.76
CA PRO A 953 -23.25 -27.40 -7.22
C PRO A 953 -24.00 -28.21 -6.14
N ILE A 954 -24.91 -29.09 -6.56
CA ILE A 954 -25.63 -30.00 -5.68
C ILE A 954 -25.06 -31.41 -5.90
N GLY A 955 -24.53 -32.02 -4.83
CA GLY A 955 -24.12 -33.43 -4.86
C GLY A 955 -22.77 -33.73 -5.51
N GLY A 956 -21.86 -32.76 -5.63
CA GLY A 956 -20.46 -32.99 -6.05
C GLY A 956 -20.05 -32.24 -7.32
N VAL A 957 -19.64 -32.97 -8.35
CA VAL A 957 -19.15 -32.41 -9.63
C VAL A 957 -20.30 -31.93 -10.51
N SER A 958 -20.13 -30.78 -11.15
CA SER A 958 -21.09 -30.22 -12.10
C SER A 958 -20.37 -29.79 -13.38
N ILE A 959 -20.95 -30.17 -14.53
CA ILE A 959 -20.47 -29.83 -15.86
C ILE A 959 -21.56 -29.09 -16.62
N ALA A 960 -21.21 -27.96 -17.21
CA ALA A 960 -22.12 -27.10 -17.96
C ALA A 960 -21.40 -26.38 -19.10
N VAL A 961 -22.16 -25.80 -20.02
CA VAL A 961 -21.66 -24.88 -21.05
C VAL A 961 -22.42 -23.56 -20.92
N ASN A 962 -21.69 -22.46 -20.81
CA ASN A 962 -22.29 -21.13 -20.96
C ASN A 962 -22.22 -20.71 -22.42
N MET A 963 -23.25 -20.04 -22.91
CA MET A 963 -23.27 -19.36 -24.21
C MET A 963 -23.59 -17.89 -23.97
N PHE A 964 -22.56 -17.04 -24.07
CA PHE A 964 -22.72 -15.59 -23.99
C PHE A 964 -23.01 -15.03 -25.36
N PHE A 965 -24.00 -14.16 -25.49
CA PHE A 965 -24.43 -13.64 -26.78
C PHE A 965 -24.87 -12.17 -26.69
N ARG A 966 -24.70 -11.44 -27.80
CA ARG A 966 -25.09 -10.04 -27.90
C ARG A 966 -26.58 -9.95 -28.21
N ASN A 967 -27.35 -9.43 -27.26
CA ASN A 967 -28.79 -9.25 -27.40
C ASN A 967 -29.20 -7.77 -27.60
N LEU A 968 -28.23 -6.84 -27.62
CA LEU A 968 -28.45 -5.44 -28.00
C LEU A 968 -27.88 -5.16 -29.39
N VAL A 969 -28.64 -4.45 -30.22
CA VAL A 969 -28.19 -4.00 -31.55
C VAL A 969 -27.07 -2.96 -31.44
N THR A 970 -27.18 -2.05 -30.45
CA THR A 970 -26.20 -0.99 -30.17
C THR A 970 -26.05 -0.78 -28.66
N GLY A 971 -24.92 -0.22 -28.22
CA GLY A 971 -24.71 0.20 -26.82
C GLY A 971 -23.60 -0.54 -26.08
N TYR A 972 -23.07 -1.63 -26.64
CA TYR A 972 -21.85 -2.25 -26.12
C TYR A 972 -20.63 -1.34 -26.33
N ALA A 973 -19.72 -1.34 -25.36
CA ALA A 973 -18.50 -0.53 -25.44
C ALA A 973 -17.55 -1.01 -26.55
N THR A 974 -16.98 -0.06 -27.30
CA THR A 974 -16.02 -0.34 -28.37
C THR A 974 -14.67 -0.77 -27.81
N GLY A 975 -14.09 -1.83 -28.33
CA GLY A 975 -12.76 -2.31 -27.96
C GLY A 975 -12.78 -3.79 -27.55
N ARG A 976 -11.71 -4.23 -26.90
CA ARG A 976 -11.55 -5.65 -26.56
C ARG A 976 -12.38 -6.01 -25.33
N ASP A 977 -13.19 -7.06 -25.46
CA ASP A 977 -13.85 -7.74 -24.36
C ASP A 977 -13.68 -9.25 -24.58
N VAL A 978 -12.88 -9.91 -23.74
CA VAL A 978 -12.55 -11.34 -23.87
C VAL A 978 -13.47 -12.21 -23.01
N TYR A 979 -14.10 -11.60 -22.00
CA TYR A 979 -14.82 -12.32 -20.95
C TYR A 979 -16.32 -11.99 -20.91
N ALA A 980 -16.84 -11.22 -21.88
CA ALA A 980 -18.21 -10.70 -21.91
C ALA A 980 -18.61 -9.84 -20.70
N ASN A 981 -17.63 -9.23 -20.01
CA ASN A 981 -17.83 -8.56 -18.72
C ASN A 981 -17.54 -7.06 -18.77
N ARG A 982 -17.38 -6.49 -19.97
CA ARG A 982 -17.21 -5.05 -20.12
C ARG A 982 -18.55 -4.35 -20.08
N ASP A 983 -18.67 -3.32 -19.24
CA ASP A 983 -19.88 -2.52 -19.10
C ASP A 983 -20.33 -1.87 -20.42
N LEU A 984 -21.63 -1.54 -20.48
CA LEU A 984 -22.20 -0.82 -21.62
C LEU A 984 -21.52 0.54 -21.80
N GLN A 985 -21.41 0.98 -23.06
CA GLN A 985 -20.73 2.22 -23.44
C GLN A 985 -21.30 3.44 -22.70
N ALA A 986 -22.62 3.46 -22.50
CA ALA A 986 -23.30 4.55 -21.81
C ALA A 986 -22.84 4.67 -20.35
N TYR A 987 -22.64 3.55 -19.66
CA TYR A 987 -22.15 3.54 -18.28
C TYR A 987 -20.67 3.96 -18.20
N GLU A 988 -19.80 3.43 -19.09
CA GLU A 988 -18.39 3.85 -19.14
C GLU A 988 -18.27 5.37 -19.41
N LYS A 989 -19.07 5.90 -20.34
CA LYS A 989 -19.13 7.34 -20.59
C LYS A 989 -19.66 8.09 -19.36
N GLY A 990 -20.75 7.60 -18.76
CA GLY A 990 -21.35 8.20 -17.56
C GLY A 990 -20.38 8.31 -16.40
N ARG A 991 -19.53 7.31 -16.18
CA ARG A 991 -18.46 7.38 -15.17
C ARG A 991 -17.49 8.53 -15.42
N ASN A 992 -17.05 8.70 -16.67
CA ASN A 992 -16.18 9.84 -17.03
C ASN A 992 -16.90 11.19 -16.87
N GLU A 993 -18.21 11.25 -17.13
CA GLU A 993 -19.01 12.46 -16.91
C GLU A 993 -19.20 12.76 -15.42
N VAL A 994 -19.37 11.75 -14.56
CA VAL A 994 -19.39 11.95 -13.10
C VAL A 994 -18.10 12.59 -12.63
N ASP A 995 -16.94 12.13 -13.13
CA ASP A 995 -15.64 12.74 -12.81
C ASP A 995 -15.55 14.20 -13.29
N LYS A 996 -16.05 14.50 -14.50
CA LYS A 996 -16.10 15.89 -15.01
C LYS A 996 -17.04 16.78 -14.20
N ILE A 997 -18.22 16.27 -13.82
CA ILE A 997 -19.17 16.99 -12.96
C ILE A 997 -18.48 17.30 -11.63
N ALA A 998 -17.91 16.29 -10.96
CA ALA A 998 -17.18 16.48 -9.72
C ALA A 998 -16.05 17.53 -9.86
N GLN A 999 -15.28 17.46 -10.94
CA GLN A 999 -14.23 18.43 -11.25
C GLN A 999 -14.77 19.86 -11.46
N SER A 1000 -15.97 20.02 -12.02
CA SER A 1000 -16.60 21.33 -12.26
C SER A 1000 -16.97 22.05 -10.96
N PHE A 1001 -17.18 21.32 -9.87
CA PHE A 1001 -17.46 21.87 -8.54
C PHE A 1001 -16.19 22.10 -7.70
N LYS A 1002 -14.99 21.75 -8.20
CA LYS A 1002 -13.72 21.82 -7.43
C LYS A 1002 -13.33 23.25 -7.02
N ALA A 1003 -13.80 24.26 -7.75
CA ALA A 1003 -13.55 25.67 -7.44
C ALA A 1003 -14.49 26.24 -6.35
N LEU A 1004 -15.51 25.49 -5.92
CA LEU A 1004 -16.39 25.89 -4.82
C LEU A 1004 -15.85 25.40 -3.47
N PRO A 1005 -16.26 26.04 -2.35
CA PRO A 1005 -16.05 25.50 -1.01
C PRO A 1005 -16.51 24.03 -0.90
N PRO A 1006 -15.77 23.15 -0.20
CA PRO A 1006 -16.04 21.70 -0.18
C PRO A 1006 -17.43 21.32 0.31
N ASP A 1007 -17.99 22.07 1.26
CA ASP A 1007 -19.36 21.89 1.77
C ASP A 1007 -20.42 22.23 0.70
N MET A 1008 -20.21 23.29 -0.09
CA MET A 1008 -21.08 23.64 -1.21
C MET A 1008 -20.95 22.64 -2.36
N ALA A 1009 -19.73 22.25 -2.70
CA ALA A 1009 -19.48 21.21 -3.71
C ALA A 1009 -20.15 19.89 -3.30
N GLN A 1010 -19.98 19.46 -2.04
CA GLN A 1010 -20.65 18.29 -1.50
C GLN A 1010 -22.18 18.44 -1.54
N PHE A 1011 -22.72 19.58 -1.11
CA PHE A 1011 -24.15 19.86 -1.16
C PHE A 1011 -24.71 19.70 -2.58
N TYR A 1012 -24.10 20.35 -3.58
CA TYR A 1012 -24.57 20.26 -4.97
C TYR A 1012 -24.34 18.89 -5.59
N LEU A 1013 -23.21 18.23 -5.31
CA LEU A 1013 -22.95 16.89 -5.80
C LEU A 1013 -23.91 15.85 -5.23
N LEU A 1014 -24.27 15.96 -3.93
CA LEU A 1014 -25.30 15.12 -3.33
C LEU A 1014 -26.66 15.37 -3.97
N ARG A 1015 -27.01 16.63 -4.25
CA ARG A 1015 -28.25 16.96 -4.97
C ARG A 1015 -28.26 16.39 -6.40
N LEU A 1016 -27.16 16.50 -7.13
CA LEU A 1016 -27.03 15.88 -8.46
C LEU A 1016 -27.10 14.35 -8.39
N ALA A 1017 -26.54 13.74 -7.35
CA ALA A 1017 -26.66 12.31 -7.11
C ALA A 1017 -28.11 11.91 -6.81
N ASP A 1018 -28.85 12.70 -6.04
CA ASP A 1018 -30.27 12.49 -5.78
C ASP A 1018 -31.12 12.67 -7.06
N GLU A 1019 -30.79 13.64 -7.92
CA GLU A 1019 -31.43 13.81 -9.23
C GLU A 1019 -31.16 12.62 -10.17
N LEU A 1020 -29.92 12.13 -10.21
CA LEU A 1020 -29.57 10.93 -10.97
C LEU A 1020 -30.29 9.70 -10.40
N ARG A 1021 -30.38 9.57 -9.07
CA ARG A 1021 -31.13 8.50 -8.41
C ARG A 1021 -32.62 8.58 -8.75
N ALA A 1022 -33.21 9.76 -8.72
CA ALA A 1022 -34.61 9.98 -9.10
C ALA A 1022 -34.86 9.66 -10.57
N LYS A 1023 -33.90 9.92 -11.47
CA LYS A 1023 -33.98 9.51 -12.89
C LYS A 1023 -33.85 8.00 -13.07
N ALA A 1024 -33.02 7.33 -12.26
CA ALA A 1024 -32.84 5.88 -12.30
C ALA A 1024 -34.04 5.09 -11.73
N GLN A 1025 -34.90 5.74 -10.94
CA GLN A 1025 -36.10 5.15 -10.35
C GLN A 1025 -37.38 5.37 -11.18
N ARG A 1026 -37.26 5.94 -12.38
CA ARG A 1026 -38.34 6.06 -13.37
C ARG A 1026 -38.27 4.91 -14.35
#